data_AF-A0A5C4NTN0-F1
#
_entry.id   AF-A0A5C4NTN0-F1
#
_cell.length_a   1.000
_cell.length_b   1.000
_cell.length_c   1.000
_cell.angle_alpha   90.00
_cell.angle_beta   90.00
_cell.angle_gamma   90.00
#
_symmetry.space_group_name_H-M   'P 1'
#
loop_
_entity.id
_entity.type
_entity.pdbx_description
1 polymer ?
#
loop_
_entity_poly.entity_id
_entity_poly.type
_entity_poly.pdbx_seq_one_letter_code
_entity_poly.pdbx_strand_id
1 'polypeptide(L)'
;MHHICIDALIAAIFLCMRYRARYQYVIKRKCPMAKLTSPAGPVRTAPGYSDFNSYGLIAQELIKKYPDAHSTIAPRSLAGKIGSLDQGQRTWWANHPASAIGLAELLQVSREDLGLHEQALNSHMFVLDAFTELPPLDLKHGRPWHLATAQLALSQRDPRERSIPTLEHWLAPTQWIQRPPYDMDWLYVEDDLEREILSRSLAAAGHFEVVHAETLADAGSRLQIQKPVIISVLGDGGDEDMAALARRPEHAGVLIIAPFMLPIRKETSSAEYFGWEQRSSNWQERNRFQFDLPGRSASLKRWTWSLLPDWRIQLLKLVDAHINQHNVDSLFSEQRITEWLKAFDPSGVWFCTTKDLLHLCRMGHYRGTKLPGTSDVNAGKQFAMSLLQKETPFSGMQLTQLAKLRWQRGDLPWKGALPLETWLALAPGGMATATRKDLNAIAHAQNEPARLHAAAQLAMRLEAGNPERLCASGLLKQERRGYFEFQHRALANLAVRDYLIQQITQETVDTWAMTCFEEQRRSMLDAALDAVSLADLINVTEKLDLITQDSAMNIGASEALFMAVARKIAKGEAFPSSYIVALAPLAQCVVGRLDFTEGEWSLSKPWSRPSASQDEQIEWVSACWAWSLLPEIRMTISEKWLFPGWCTSLGEVPLWLSSLWPDSNCEQLPPAWTNFFSIADEWVKDLSQPLMDAPRLLKIALLGKAARGVWSAQPSWWQDLTDFVHEAWIFESLLKRINFNNPDGAVRLWPSFLLSERTNSDDLSRYSPLRRWLLEQLNPASGLNSLTHDDLLYLAKIPESLPPEFRAPLLSSLMTAISEMEYWEQLPFLQRFGPSAAPSLVSYLQNDIMVDAAIECLWDWQPETAVALLRKKTPLSATTLGGLALSCPANHLTAAIELLLNEPTLLDASTRIWWARGHLSKSGVHSRQLFEIITNLPSEAS
;
A
#
# COMPACT_ATOMS: atom_id res chain seq x y z
N MET A 1 -6.56 16.11 72.65
CA MET A 1 -5.24 15.56 72.22
C MET A 1 -5.25 14.92 70.83
N HIS A 2 -6.35 14.32 70.34
CA HIS A 2 -6.41 13.74 68.98
C HIS A 2 -6.36 14.72 67.80
N HIS A 3 -6.64 16.01 68.02
CA HIS A 3 -6.59 17.02 66.94
C HIS A 3 -5.17 17.49 66.58
N ILE A 4 -4.19 17.35 67.49
CA ILE A 4 -2.82 17.85 67.26
C ILE A 4 -1.97 16.84 66.47
N CYS A 5 -2.27 15.55 66.54
CA CYS A 5 -1.53 14.51 65.79
C CYS A 5 -1.84 14.49 64.29
N ILE A 6 -3.02 14.93 63.86
CA ILE A 6 -3.41 14.90 62.43
C ILE A 6 -2.73 16.04 61.66
N ASP A 7 -2.64 17.22 62.25
CA ASP A 7 -1.98 18.36 61.61
C ASP A 7 -0.45 18.19 61.56
N ALA A 8 0.13 17.47 62.54
CA ALA A 8 1.53 17.04 62.49
C ALA A 8 1.82 15.99 61.40
N LEU A 9 0.88 15.06 61.15
CA LEU A 9 0.99 14.06 60.09
C LEU A 9 0.86 14.69 58.69
N ILE A 10 -0.05 15.67 58.54
CA ILE A 10 -0.22 16.45 57.30
C ILE A 10 1.03 17.30 57.02
N ALA A 11 1.61 17.91 58.06
CA ALA A 11 2.87 18.64 57.94
C ALA A 11 4.06 17.73 57.58
N ALA A 12 4.14 16.52 58.14
CA ALA A 12 5.18 15.55 57.83
C ALA A 12 5.07 14.98 56.40
N ILE A 13 3.86 14.73 55.91
CA ILE A 13 3.60 14.30 54.53
C ILE A 13 3.95 15.43 53.55
N PHE A 14 3.59 16.68 53.85
CA PHE A 14 4.01 17.85 53.07
C PHE A 14 5.53 18.05 53.07
N LEU A 15 6.22 17.81 54.19
CA LEU A 15 7.68 17.90 54.27
C LEU A 15 8.35 16.79 53.46
N CYS A 16 7.87 15.55 53.53
CA CYS A 16 8.40 14.42 52.76
C CYS A 16 8.18 14.59 51.25
N MET A 17 7.05 15.14 50.83
CA MET A 17 6.81 15.46 49.41
C MET A 17 7.66 16.66 48.92
N ARG A 18 7.94 17.66 49.77
CA ARG A 18 8.83 18.78 49.42
C ARG A 18 10.32 18.41 49.41
N TYR A 19 10.75 17.45 50.22
CA TYR A 19 12.15 17.02 50.29
C TYR A 19 12.58 16.13 49.11
N ARG A 20 11.65 15.39 48.48
CA ARG A 20 11.97 14.57 47.30
C ARG A 20 12.14 15.38 46.01
N ALA A 21 11.58 16.60 45.95
CA ALA A 21 11.70 17.49 44.79
C ALA A 21 12.92 18.44 44.83
N ARG A 22 13.70 18.48 45.91
CA ARG A 22 14.82 19.43 46.10
C ARG A 22 16.23 18.85 46.00
N TYR A 23 16.38 17.56 45.68
CA TYR A 23 17.69 16.90 45.54
C TYR A 23 18.20 16.71 44.10
N GLN A 24 17.66 17.45 43.13
CA GLN A 24 18.20 17.48 41.76
C GLN A 24 18.63 18.88 41.25
N TYR A 25 18.55 19.93 42.06
CA TYR A 25 18.83 21.29 41.59
C TYR A 25 19.49 22.20 42.64
N VAL A 26 20.63 21.79 43.19
CA VAL A 26 21.58 22.73 43.83
C VAL A 26 23.01 22.26 43.57
N ILE A 27 23.64 22.80 42.54
CA ILE A 27 25.03 23.32 42.52
C ILE A 27 25.14 24.10 41.19
N LYS A 28 25.06 25.44 41.25
CA LYS A 28 25.70 26.39 40.32
C LYS A 28 25.25 27.82 40.59
N ARG A 29 25.98 28.55 41.44
CA ARG A 29 26.24 30.02 41.46
C ARG A 29 27.46 30.22 42.39
N LYS A 30 28.49 31.05 42.20
CA LYS A 30 28.85 32.12 41.24
C LYS A 30 30.35 32.52 41.46
N CYS A 31 31.05 32.90 40.37
CA CYS A 31 32.20 33.87 40.22
C CYS A 31 33.59 33.56 40.84
N PRO A 32 34.74 34.16 40.38
CA PRO A 32 34.96 35.20 39.33
C PRO A 32 36.05 34.85 38.26
N MET A 33 36.28 35.77 37.32
CA MET A 33 37.29 35.72 36.25
C MET A 33 38.71 35.36 36.72
N ALA A 34 39.31 34.34 36.10
CA ALA A 34 40.76 34.11 36.07
C ALA A 34 41.17 33.55 34.70
N LYS A 35 42.35 33.94 34.22
CA LYS A 35 42.92 33.65 32.89
C LYS A 35 42.77 32.17 32.50
N LEU A 36 42.19 31.90 31.33
CA LEU A 36 42.02 30.57 30.73
C LEU A 36 43.38 29.90 30.44
N THR A 37 43.80 29.00 31.33
CA THR A 37 44.58 27.82 30.94
C THR A 37 43.59 26.74 30.48
N SER A 38 43.86 26.10 29.34
CA SER A 38 43.01 25.06 28.73
C SER A 38 42.43 24.07 29.76
N PRO A 39 41.14 23.73 29.72
CA PRO A 39 40.57 22.75 30.66
C PRO A 39 41.28 21.40 30.50
N ALA A 40 41.64 20.78 31.63
CA ALA A 40 42.20 19.44 31.66
C ALA A 40 41.18 18.44 31.12
N GLY A 41 41.61 17.55 30.21
CA GLY A 41 40.74 16.56 29.61
C GLY A 41 40.44 15.35 30.50
N PRO A 42 39.59 14.42 30.03
CA PRO A 42 39.10 13.29 30.82
C PRO A 42 40.18 12.34 31.35
N VAL A 43 41.32 12.22 30.66
CA VAL A 43 42.49 11.42 31.08
C VAL A 43 43.24 12.14 32.20
N ARG A 44 43.48 13.45 32.07
CA ARG A 44 44.19 14.25 33.08
C ARG A 44 43.38 14.46 34.36
N THR A 45 42.07 14.39 34.28
CA THR A 45 41.16 14.50 35.43
C THR A 45 40.86 13.15 36.08
N ALA A 46 41.32 12.03 35.51
CA ALA A 46 41.08 10.71 36.07
C ALA A 46 41.90 10.48 37.36
N PRO A 47 41.35 9.78 38.38
CA PRO A 47 42.03 9.56 39.66
C PRO A 47 43.39 8.88 39.51
N GLY A 48 43.48 7.87 38.65
CA GLY A 48 44.72 7.13 38.40
C GLY A 48 45.77 7.90 37.58
N TYR A 49 45.48 9.10 37.07
CA TYR A 49 46.48 9.89 36.34
C TYR A 49 47.66 10.30 37.23
N SER A 50 47.38 10.59 38.51
CA SER A 50 48.37 11.04 39.49
C SER A 50 49.47 10.00 39.77
N ASP A 51 49.19 8.72 39.52
CA ASP A 51 50.15 7.63 39.69
C ASP A 51 51.22 7.60 38.57
N PHE A 52 50.94 8.22 37.43
CA PHE A 52 51.83 8.22 36.25
C PHE A 52 52.35 9.60 35.87
N ASN A 53 51.59 10.67 36.13
CA ASN A 53 51.93 12.09 35.86
C ASN A 53 52.39 12.44 34.43
N SER A 54 52.25 11.54 33.45
CA SER A 54 52.51 11.80 32.04
C SER A 54 51.83 10.75 31.14
N TYR A 55 51.41 11.15 29.93
CA TYR A 55 50.87 10.19 28.95
C TYR A 55 51.91 9.15 28.51
N GLY A 56 53.20 9.48 28.57
CA GLY A 56 54.29 8.57 28.22
C GLY A 56 54.40 7.38 29.17
N LEU A 57 54.28 7.64 30.48
CA LEU A 57 54.30 6.59 31.50
C LEU A 57 53.03 5.73 31.47
N ILE A 58 51.87 6.35 31.23
CA ILE A 58 50.60 5.63 31.00
C ILE A 58 50.74 4.70 29.79
N ALA A 59 51.30 5.18 28.67
CA ALA A 59 51.50 4.36 27.47
C ALA A 59 52.46 3.19 27.67
N GLN A 60 53.53 3.38 28.45
CA GLN A 60 54.49 2.31 28.76
C GLN A 60 53.87 1.21 29.63
N GLU A 61 53.13 1.59 30.67
CA GLU A 61 52.44 0.62 31.51
C GLU A 61 51.26 -0.05 30.80
N LEU A 62 50.58 0.66 29.89
CA LEU A 62 49.53 0.06 29.07
C LEU A 62 50.07 -1.02 28.11
N ILE A 63 51.22 -0.77 27.47
CA ILE A 63 51.89 -1.75 26.61
C ILE A 63 52.39 -2.95 27.41
N LYS A 64 52.93 -2.72 28.61
CA LYS A 64 53.43 -3.77 29.49
C LYS A 64 52.31 -4.66 30.03
N LYS A 65 51.16 -4.09 30.37
CA LYS A 65 50.02 -4.80 30.96
C LYS A 65 49.13 -5.48 29.90
N TYR A 66 49.06 -4.93 28.68
CA TYR A 66 48.27 -5.48 27.57
C TYR A 66 49.11 -5.59 26.28
N PRO A 67 50.12 -6.49 26.23
CA PRO A 67 51.05 -6.58 25.11
C PRO A 67 50.36 -6.99 23.80
N ASP A 68 49.35 -7.86 23.85
CA ASP A 68 48.64 -8.35 22.66
C ASP A 68 47.84 -7.23 21.96
N ALA A 69 47.25 -6.32 22.74
CA ALA A 69 46.48 -5.19 22.24
C ALA A 69 47.35 -4.07 21.65
N HIS A 70 48.67 -4.09 21.92
CA HIS A 70 49.59 -3.01 21.58
C HIS A 70 50.87 -3.46 20.85
N SER A 71 50.89 -4.70 20.35
CA SER A 71 52.06 -5.34 19.71
C SER A 71 52.65 -4.56 18.53
N THR A 72 51.86 -3.68 17.89
CA THR A 72 52.24 -2.94 16.68
C THR A 72 52.48 -1.44 16.92
N ILE A 73 52.26 -0.91 18.13
CA ILE A 73 52.31 0.54 18.40
C ILE A 73 53.46 0.91 19.36
N ALA A 74 54.31 1.85 18.95
CA ALA A 74 55.38 2.34 19.80
C ALA A 74 54.83 3.19 20.98
N PRO A 75 55.47 3.17 22.17
CA PRO A 75 55.02 3.91 23.36
C PRO A 75 54.78 5.40 23.10
N ARG A 76 55.61 6.03 22.27
CA ARG A 76 55.48 7.46 21.92
C ARG A 76 54.23 7.75 21.09
N SER A 77 53.86 6.86 20.18
CA SER A 77 52.67 6.99 19.34
C SER A 77 51.40 6.77 20.17
N LEU A 78 51.41 5.80 21.08
CA LEU A 78 50.32 5.53 22.00
C LEU A 78 50.12 6.70 22.98
N ALA A 79 51.20 7.28 23.51
CA ALA A 79 51.13 8.50 24.32
C ALA A 79 50.50 9.68 23.55
N GLY A 80 50.79 9.80 22.25
CA GLY A 80 50.12 10.75 21.37
C GLY A 80 48.61 10.50 21.25
N LYS A 81 48.19 9.24 21.11
CA LYS A 81 46.77 8.85 21.07
C LYS A 81 46.03 9.10 22.39
N ILE A 82 46.70 8.91 23.53
CA ILE A 82 46.16 9.25 24.85
C ILE A 82 45.98 10.78 24.97
N GLY A 83 46.97 11.55 24.52
CA GLY A 83 46.86 13.02 24.47
C GLY A 83 45.73 13.51 23.57
N SER A 84 45.52 12.88 22.41
CA SER A 84 44.38 13.18 21.52
C SER A 84 43.03 12.85 22.14
N LEU A 85 42.94 11.75 22.90
CA LEU A 85 41.73 11.40 23.67
C LEU A 85 41.42 12.45 24.73
N ASP A 86 42.45 12.92 25.43
CA ASP A 86 42.32 13.99 26.42
C ASP A 86 41.83 15.32 25.79
N GLN A 87 42.09 15.51 24.50
CA GLN A 87 41.59 16.63 23.70
C GLN A 87 40.21 16.38 23.07
N GLY A 88 39.58 15.22 23.35
CA GLY A 88 38.25 14.86 22.88
C GLY A 88 38.20 14.04 21.59
N GLN A 89 39.34 13.65 21.00
CA GLN A 89 39.36 12.80 19.79
C GLN A 89 39.21 11.31 20.16
N ARG A 90 38.05 10.75 19.87
CA ARG A 90 37.64 9.39 20.32
C ARG A 90 37.79 8.29 19.26
N THR A 91 37.96 8.65 17.99
CA THR A 91 37.88 7.74 16.82
C THR A 91 38.84 6.56 16.87
N TRP A 92 40.10 6.77 17.28
CA TRP A 92 41.07 5.67 17.35
C TRP A 92 40.70 4.68 18.47
N TRP A 93 40.29 5.20 19.62
CA TRP A 93 39.91 4.40 20.81
C TRP A 93 38.60 3.64 20.62
N ALA A 94 37.65 4.21 19.87
CA ALA A 94 36.42 3.52 19.48
C ALA A 94 36.69 2.26 18.63
N ASN A 95 37.74 2.29 17.80
CA ASN A 95 38.14 1.16 16.94
C ASN A 95 39.11 0.18 17.62
N HIS A 96 39.59 0.48 18.83
CA HIS A 96 40.54 -0.37 19.58
C HIS A 96 40.01 -0.62 21.00
N PRO A 97 38.91 -1.39 21.16
CA PRO A 97 38.20 -1.55 22.43
C PRO A 97 39.04 -2.18 23.53
N ALA A 98 39.92 -3.14 23.20
CA ALA A 98 40.84 -3.76 24.16
C ALA A 98 41.80 -2.73 24.79
N SER A 99 42.31 -1.81 23.97
CA SER A 99 43.16 -0.69 24.42
C SER A 99 42.38 0.30 25.28
N ALA A 100 41.12 0.60 24.91
CA ALA A 100 40.25 1.49 25.68
C ALA A 100 39.88 0.93 27.06
N ILE A 101 39.59 -0.38 27.15
CA ILE A 101 39.35 -1.08 28.41
C ILE A 101 40.60 -1.04 29.29
N GLY A 102 41.76 -1.39 28.73
CA GLY A 102 43.02 -1.36 29.48
C GLY A 102 43.35 0.04 30.01
N LEU A 103 43.07 1.10 29.24
CA LEU A 103 43.28 2.48 29.67
C LEU A 103 42.33 2.89 30.80
N ALA A 104 41.05 2.54 30.69
CA ALA A 104 40.04 2.79 31.72
C ALA A 104 40.40 2.10 33.05
N GLU A 105 40.83 0.84 32.98
CA GLU A 105 41.33 0.09 34.14
C GLU A 105 42.57 0.72 34.75
N LEU A 106 43.53 1.17 33.93
CA LEU A 106 44.77 1.78 34.42
C LEU A 106 44.52 3.14 35.11
N LEU A 107 43.49 3.87 34.67
CA LEU A 107 43.12 5.19 35.20
C LEU A 107 42.05 5.12 36.30
N GLN A 108 41.55 3.92 36.62
CA GLN A 108 40.50 3.68 37.62
C GLN A 108 39.20 4.44 37.33
N VAL A 109 38.81 4.51 36.06
CA VAL A 109 37.57 5.17 35.61
C VAL A 109 36.77 4.26 34.70
N SER A 110 35.48 4.54 34.51
CA SER A 110 34.71 3.84 33.49
C SER A 110 35.14 4.30 32.09
N ARG A 111 34.81 3.52 31.07
CA ARG A 111 35.01 3.94 29.67
C ARG A 111 34.19 5.19 29.33
N GLU A 112 33.01 5.32 29.92
CA GLU A 112 32.12 6.47 29.75
C GLU A 112 32.74 7.76 30.31
N ASP A 113 33.44 7.67 31.44
CA ASP A 113 34.17 8.80 32.03
C ASP A 113 35.35 9.27 31.16
N LEU A 114 35.90 8.39 30.32
CA LEU A 114 36.87 8.73 29.27
C LEU A 114 36.21 9.32 28.00
N GLY A 115 34.89 9.48 28.01
CA GLY A 115 34.10 9.88 26.84
C GLY A 115 33.92 8.75 25.81
N LEU A 116 34.24 7.51 26.17
CA LEU A 116 34.13 6.33 25.31
C LEU A 116 32.89 5.53 25.71
N HIS A 117 31.72 6.06 25.38
CA HIS A 117 30.45 5.34 25.56
C HIS A 117 30.49 4.01 24.79
N GLU A 118 29.81 2.98 25.31
CA GLU A 118 29.53 1.75 24.54
C GLU A 118 29.03 2.16 23.16
N GLN A 119 29.53 1.47 22.12
CA GLN A 119 29.24 1.77 20.72
C GLN A 119 27.79 2.24 20.62
N ALA A 120 27.60 3.54 20.34
CA ALA A 120 26.34 4.00 19.80
C ALA A 120 26.04 2.98 18.71
N LEU A 121 24.96 2.21 18.87
CA LEU A 121 24.38 1.37 17.83
C LEU A 121 24.70 2.08 16.51
N ASN A 122 25.51 1.44 15.66
CA ASN A 122 26.08 2.09 14.47
C ASN A 122 24.99 2.98 13.87
N SER A 123 25.25 4.23 13.45
CA SER A 123 24.20 5.23 13.16
C SER A 123 23.06 4.83 12.19
N HIS A 124 23.19 3.69 11.51
CA HIS A 124 22.19 3.03 10.67
C HIS A 124 21.30 2.00 11.41
N MET A 125 21.57 1.68 12.67
CA MET A 125 20.83 0.72 13.48
C MET A 125 19.71 1.44 14.23
N PHE A 126 18.46 1.04 13.98
CA PHE A 126 17.27 1.70 14.49
C PHE A 126 16.50 0.80 15.47
N VAL A 127 16.27 1.29 16.69
CA VAL A 127 15.55 0.56 17.74
C VAL A 127 14.06 0.85 17.64
N LEU A 128 13.24 -0.19 17.67
CA LEU A 128 11.78 -0.08 17.64
C LEU A 128 11.22 -0.02 19.06
N ASP A 129 11.00 1.18 19.59
CA ASP A 129 10.48 1.40 20.95
C ASP A 129 9.14 0.68 21.22
N ALA A 130 8.31 0.51 20.18
CA ALA A 130 7.03 -0.18 20.30
C ALA A 130 7.16 -1.70 20.52
N PHE A 131 8.31 -2.28 20.16
CA PHE A 131 8.63 -3.70 20.26
C PHE A 131 10.13 -3.90 20.57
N THR A 132 10.52 -3.52 21.79
CA THR A 132 11.92 -3.51 22.26
C THR A 132 12.61 -4.88 22.24
N GLU A 133 11.84 -5.97 22.24
CA GLU A 133 12.37 -7.34 22.16
C GLU A 133 12.80 -7.71 20.73
N LEU A 134 12.39 -6.95 19.72
CA LEU A 134 12.81 -7.13 18.34
C LEU A 134 14.21 -6.51 18.14
N PRO A 135 15.18 -7.23 17.54
CA PRO A 135 16.51 -6.69 17.28
C PRO A 135 16.45 -5.41 16.44
N PRO A 136 17.37 -4.45 16.64
CA PRO A 136 17.35 -3.20 15.88
C PRO A 136 17.44 -3.43 14.37
N LEU A 137 16.74 -2.60 13.61
CA LEU A 137 16.74 -2.64 12.14
C LEU A 137 18.03 -2.05 11.59
N ASP A 138 18.69 -2.73 10.65
CA ASP A 138 19.76 -2.14 9.85
C ASP A 138 19.14 -1.36 8.69
N LEU A 139 19.05 -0.03 8.82
CA LEU A 139 18.46 0.84 7.80
C LEU A 139 19.34 1.02 6.54
N LYS A 140 20.57 0.49 6.55
CA LYS A 140 21.52 0.60 5.44
C LYS A 140 21.68 -0.69 4.65
N HIS A 141 21.78 -1.82 5.33
CA HIS A 141 22.01 -3.13 4.70
C HIS A 141 20.88 -4.14 4.94
N GLY A 142 19.89 -3.80 5.77
CA GLY A 142 18.74 -4.64 6.05
C GLY A 142 17.73 -4.66 4.91
N ARG A 143 16.64 -5.42 5.10
CA ARG A 143 15.51 -5.40 4.17
C ARG A 143 14.87 -4.01 4.15
N PRO A 144 14.47 -3.50 2.97
CA PRO A 144 13.87 -2.18 2.87
C PRO A 144 12.53 -2.14 3.63
N TRP A 145 12.38 -1.14 4.49
CA TRP A 145 11.13 -0.81 5.17
C TRP A 145 10.22 -0.06 4.18
N HIS A 146 9.52 -0.81 3.34
CA HIS A 146 8.67 -0.27 2.28
C HIS A 146 7.20 -0.60 2.52
N LEU A 147 6.51 0.23 3.30
CA LEU A 147 5.10 0.05 3.68
C LEU A 147 4.18 1.14 3.13
N ALA A 148 4.73 2.16 2.49
CA ALA A 148 4.04 3.37 2.08
C ALA A 148 4.70 4.00 0.85
N THR A 149 3.94 4.87 0.18
CA THR A 149 4.39 5.59 -1.01
C THR A 149 4.00 7.07 -0.94
N ALA A 150 4.81 7.93 -1.57
CA ALA A 150 4.52 9.36 -1.68
C ALA A 150 3.49 9.59 -2.81
N GLN A 151 2.37 10.21 -2.47
CA GLN A 151 1.29 10.55 -3.39
C GLN A 151 1.14 12.07 -3.50
N LEU A 152 1.28 12.61 -4.72
CA LEU A 152 1.06 14.05 -4.97
C LEU A 152 -0.43 14.40 -4.78
N ALA A 153 -0.72 15.54 -4.17
CA ALA A 153 -2.08 16.05 -3.98
C ALA A 153 -2.86 16.12 -5.31
N LEU A 154 -4.12 15.65 -5.32
CA LEU A 154 -4.94 15.56 -6.53
C LEU A 154 -5.11 16.91 -7.25
N SER A 155 -5.21 18.00 -6.50
CA SER A 155 -5.32 19.37 -7.05
C SER A 155 -4.09 19.83 -7.83
N GLN A 156 -2.94 19.18 -7.62
CA GLN A 156 -1.67 19.50 -8.28
C GLN A 156 -1.33 18.54 -9.42
N ARG A 157 -2.15 17.49 -9.66
CA ARG A 157 -1.94 16.56 -10.78
C ARG A 157 -2.50 17.13 -12.08
N ASP A 158 -1.75 16.96 -13.18
CA ASP A 158 -2.26 17.17 -14.53
C ASP A 158 -2.68 15.83 -15.16
N PRO A 159 -3.98 15.60 -15.44
CA PRO A 159 -4.47 14.40 -16.13
C PRO A 159 -3.85 14.20 -17.52
N ARG A 160 -3.25 15.24 -18.10
CA ARG A 160 -2.63 15.20 -19.44
C ARG A 160 -1.15 14.81 -19.40
N GLU A 161 -0.51 14.80 -18.23
CA GLU A 161 0.90 14.42 -18.11
C GLU A 161 1.07 12.90 -18.26
N ARG A 162 1.93 12.48 -19.19
CA ARG A 162 2.22 11.06 -19.45
C ARG A 162 3.03 10.39 -18.32
N SER A 163 3.70 11.18 -17.48
CA SER A 163 4.48 10.70 -16.35
C SER A 163 4.07 11.47 -15.10
N ILE A 164 3.53 10.77 -14.11
CA ILE A 164 3.19 11.36 -12.82
C ILE A 164 4.50 11.80 -12.15
N PRO A 165 4.61 13.05 -11.67
CA PRO A 165 5.78 13.47 -10.89
C PRO A 165 6.02 12.49 -9.72
N THR A 166 7.26 12.13 -9.45
CA THR A 166 7.63 11.23 -8.33
C THR A 166 8.64 11.90 -7.38
N LEU A 167 8.63 11.47 -6.11
CA LEU A 167 9.60 11.90 -5.09
C LEU A 167 10.90 11.04 -5.11
N GLU A 168 11.04 10.12 -6.07
CA GLU A 168 12.15 9.15 -6.13
C GLU A 168 13.53 9.80 -6.23
N HIS A 169 13.61 11.00 -6.83
CA HIS A 169 14.86 11.76 -6.90
C HIS A 169 15.41 12.15 -5.52
N TRP A 170 14.56 12.20 -4.49
CA TRP A 170 14.97 12.32 -3.09
C TRP A 170 15.14 10.96 -2.39
N LEU A 171 14.21 10.03 -2.60
CA LEU A 171 14.14 8.77 -1.84
C LEU A 171 15.14 7.71 -2.30
N ALA A 172 15.37 7.60 -3.60
CA ALA A 172 16.21 6.60 -4.22
C ALA A 172 16.87 7.17 -5.50
N PRO A 173 17.75 8.18 -5.36
CA PRO A 173 18.35 8.82 -6.53
C PRO A 173 19.16 7.81 -7.35
N THR A 174 18.77 7.62 -8.61
CA THR A 174 19.54 6.80 -9.55
C THR A 174 20.88 7.47 -9.84
N GLN A 175 21.94 6.66 -9.97
CA GLN A 175 23.33 7.13 -10.17
C GLN A 175 23.54 8.02 -11.42
N TRP A 176 22.53 8.11 -12.30
CA TRP A 176 22.58 8.77 -13.60
C TRP A 176 21.89 10.14 -13.57
N ILE A 177 21.28 10.54 -12.44
CA ILE A 177 20.67 11.86 -12.28
C ILE A 177 21.79 12.90 -12.23
N GLN A 178 22.03 13.56 -13.38
CA GLN A 178 23.10 14.56 -13.52
C GLN A 178 22.81 15.91 -12.84
N ARG A 179 21.58 16.14 -12.36
CA ARG A 179 21.18 17.42 -11.75
C ARG A 179 20.69 17.23 -10.31
N PRO A 180 21.24 17.98 -9.34
CA PRO A 180 20.72 17.96 -7.98
C PRO A 180 19.25 18.41 -7.96
N PRO A 181 18.43 17.92 -7.00
CA PRO A 181 17.06 18.38 -6.84
C PRO A 181 17.01 19.90 -6.65
N TYR A 182 16.09 20.55 -7.36
CA TYR A 182 15.85 22.00 -7.26
C TYR A 182 14.43 22.34 -6.79
N ASP A 183 13.54 21.35 -6.77
CA ASP A 183 12.14 21.49 -6.36
C ASP A 183 12.01 21.70 -4.84
N MET A 184 10.86 22.25 -4.45
CA MET A 184 10.42 22.36 -3.06
C MET A 184 9.29 21.36 -2.84
N ASP A 185 9.56 20.37 -2.00
CA ASP A 185 8.65 19.27 -1.73
C ASP A 185 8.27 19.25 -0.25
N TRP A 186 6.97 19.26 0.04
CA TRP A 186 6.43 19.06 1.38
C TRP A 186 5.81 17.68 1.47
N LEU A 187 6.42 16.79 2.25
CA LEU A 187 5.94 15.44 2.50
C LEU A 187 5.29 15.35 3.88
N TYR A 188 3.97 15.21 3.89
CA TYR A 188 3.19 14.93 5.09
C TYR A 188 3.24 13.44 5.41
N VAL A 189 3.68 13.12 6.62
CA VAL A 189 3.72 11.76 7.16
C VAL A 189 3.00 11.73 8.51
N GLU A 190 1.75 11.26 8.51
CA GLU A 190 0.93 11.18 9.73
C GLU A 190 1.52 10.20 10.76
N ASP A 191 2.02 9.05 10.30
CA ASP A 191 2.57 8.01 11.15
C ASP A 191 3.99 8.39 11.65
N ASP A 192 4.12 8.56 12.96
CA ASP A 192 5.38 8.93 13.62
C ASP A 192 6.51 7.93 13.36
N LEU A 193 6.21 6.63 13.37
CA LEU A 193 7.22 5.61 13.19
C LEU A 193 7.68 5.55 11.74
N GLU A 194 6.75 5.63 10.79
CA GLU A 194 7.08 5.75 9.36
C GLU A 194 7.93 6.99 9.10
N ARG A 195 7.58 8.12 9.71
CA ARG A 195 8.33 9.38 9.57
C ARG A 195 9.75 9.24 10.11
N GLU A 196 9.91 8.62 11.27
CA GLU A 196 11.21 8.41 11.86
C GLU A 196 12.05 7.43 11.03
N ILE A 197 11.51 6.26 10.66
CA ILE A 197 12.22 5.28 9.85
C ILE A 197 12.60 5.89 8.49
N LEU A 198 11.69 6.62 7.83
CA LEU A 198 11.97 7.29 6.56
C LEU A 198 13.13 8.28 6.68
N SER A 199 13.05 9.22 7.62
CA SER A 199 14.08 10.24 7.80
C SER A 199 15.43 9.65 8.20
N ARG A 200 15.44 8.62 9.07
CA ARG A 200 16.66 7.90 9.48
C ARG A 200 17.24 7.04 8.36
N SER A 201 16.41 6.43 7.51
CA SER A 201 16.86 5.65 6.36
C SER A 201 17.51 6.55 5.32
N LEU A 202 16.94 7.73 5.07
CA LEU A 202 17.54 8.75 4.19
C LEU A 202 18.90 9.23 4.74
N ALA A 203 19.00 9.43 6.06
CA ALA A 203 20.25 9.79 6.71
C ALA A 203 21.30 8.66 6.63
N ALA A 204 20.88 7.40 6.76
CA ALA A 204 21.75 6.23 6.68
C ALA A 204 22.24 5.94 5.25
N ALA A 205 21.40 6.19 4.23
CA ALA A 205 21.76 6.09 2.82
C ALA A 205 22.82 7.13 2.42
N GLY A 206 22.75 8.33 3.01
CA GLY A 206 23.79 9.36 2.88
C GLY A 206 23.85 10.07 1.53
N HIS A 207 22.79 10.00 0.72
CA HIS A 207 22.70 10.71 -0.56
C HIS A 207 22.56 12.23 -0.39
N PHE A 208 21.79 12.66 0.60
CA PHE A 208 21.56 14.06 0.95
C PHE A 208 21.75 14.26 2.45
N GLU A 209 22.06 15.50 2.86
CA GLU A 209 22.09 15.88 4.27
C GLU A 209 20.66 15.88 4.83
N VAL A 210 20.46 15.17 5.94
CA VAL A 210 19.20 15.15 6.68
C VAL A 210 19.37 15.91 7.98
N VAL A 211 18.55 16.94 8.19
CA VAL A 211 18.52 17.75 9.41
C VAL A 211 17.24 17.44 10.18
N HIS A 212 17.39 17.08 11.45
CA HIS A 212 16.26 16.92 12.37
C HIS A 212 16.13 18.19 13.21
N ALA A 213 14.95 18.78 13.23
CA ALA A 213 14.66 20.03 13.95
C ALA A 213 13.29 19.95 14.65
N GLU A 214 13.08 20.74 15.71
CA GLU A 214 11.75 20.84 16.31
C GLU A 214 10.78 21.52 15.34
N THR A 215 11.19 22.67 14.78
CA THR A 215 10.44 23.44 13.78
C THR A 215 11.31 23.72 12.55
N LEU A 216 10.70 24.15 11.43
CA LEU A 216 11.46 24.52 10.23
C LEU A 216 12.31 25.79 10.48
N ALA A 217 11.83 26.69 11.34
CA ALA A 217 12.53 27.89 11.75
C ALA A 217 13.87 27.60 12.43
N ASP A 218 13.97 26.53 13.23
CA ASP A 218 15.21 26.11 13.88
C ASP A 218 16.29 25.68 12.87
N ALA A 219 15.85 25.14 11.71
CA ALA A 219 16.72 24.81 10.58
C ALA A 219 16.98 26.01 9.64
N GLY A 220 16.52 27.22 9.99
CA GLY A 220 16.57 28.41 9.13
C GLY A 220 17.98 28.83 8.69
N SER A 221 19.01 28.57 9.50
CA SER A 221 20.41 28.81 9.11
C SER A 221 20.88 27.86 8.01
N ARG A 222 20.43 26.60 8.05
CA ARG A 222 20.77 25.59 7.03
C ARG A 222 20.00 25.80 5.73
N LEU A 223 18.75 26.28 5.79
CA LEU A 223 17.93 26.61 4.63
C LEU A 223 18.54 27.71 3.74
N GLN A 224 19.42 28.54 4.28
CA GLN A 224 20.10 29.60 3.53
C GLN A 224 21.31 29.10 2.71
N ILE A 225 21.76 27.86 2.93
CA ILE A 225 22.90 27.28 2.23
C ILE A 225 22.46 26.76 0.85
N GLN A 226 23.22 27.06 -0.20
CA GLN A 226 22.95 26.64 -1.59
C GLN A 226 23.28 25.16 -1.84
N LYS A 227 22.73 24.25 -1.05
CA LYS A 227 22.85 22.79 -1.24
C LYS A 227 21.51 22.11 -0.93
N PRO A 228 21.11 21.10 -1.73
CA PRO A 228 19.93 20.30 -1.44
C PRO A 228 19.96 19.75 -0.01
N VAL A 229 18.81 19.77 0.66
CA VAL A 229 18.69 19.32 2.05
C VAL A 229 17.33 18.70 2.31
N ILE A 230 17.32 17.68 3.16
CA ILE A 230 16.11 17.07 3.69
C ILE A 230 15.97 17.56 5.13
N ILE A 231 14.82 18.13 5.49
CA ILE A 231 14.54 18.62 6.84
C ILE A 231 13.36 17.85 7.39
N SER A 232 13.59 17.10 8.46
CA SER A 232 12.53 16.43 9.21
C SER A 232 12.19 17.27 10.44
N VAL A 233 10.94 17.72 10.52
CA VAL A 233 10.43 18.55 11.62
C VAL A 233 9.52 17.74 12.54
N LEU A 234 9.51 18.08 13.82
CA LEU A 234 8.64 17.44 14.82
C LEU A 234 7.33 18.20 15.04
N GLY A 235 7.32 19.51 14.81
CA GLY A 235 6.17 20.37 15.08
C GLY A 235 6.06 21.55 14.12
N ASP A 236 4.89 22.17 14.15
CA ASP A 236 4.54 23.33 13.33
C ASP A 236 4.95 24.63 14.05
N GLY A 237 5.93 25.34 13.49
CA GLY A 237 6.34 26.68 13.92
C GLY A 237 5.45 27.80 13.34
N GLY A 238 4.46 27.46 12.51
CA GLY A 238 3.50 28.38 11.93
C GLY A 238 4.16 29.41 11.01
N ASP A 239 3.90 30.69 11.26
CA ASP A 239 4.40 31.79 10.43
C ASP A 239 5.92 31.91 10.40
N GLU A 240 6.61 31.50 11.47
CA GLU A 240 8.08 31.54 11.56
C GLU A 240 8.74 30.52 10.62
N ASP A 241 8.12 29.35 10.47
CA ASP A 241 8.56 28.29 9.54
C ASP A 241 8.47 28.77 8.09
N MET A 242 7.36 29.43 7.75
CA MET A 242 7.16 30.00 6.41
C MET A 242 8.13 31.14 6.11
N ALA A 243 8.43 31.97 7.11
CA ALA A 243 9.44 33.02 6.97
C ALA A 243 10.86 32.45 6.78
N ALA A 244 11.19 31.34 7.45
CA ALA A 244 12.45 30.64 7.28
C ALA A 244 12.56 30.02 5.88
N LEU A 245 11.49 29.36 5.40
CA LEU A 245 11.44 28.78 4.06
C LEU A 245 11.56 29.83 2.94
N ALA A 246 10.93 30.99 3.11
CA ALA A 246 10.97 32.09 2.13
C ALA A 246 12.37 32.70 1.94
N ARG A 247 13.30 32.50 2.90
CA ARG A 247 14.69 32.97 2.85
C ARG A 247 15.63 32.01 2.12
N ARG A 248 15.13 30.85 1.66
CA ARG A 248 15.89 29.86 0.88
C ARG A 248 16.36 30.45 -0.47
N PRO A 249 17.57 30.11 -0.96
CA PRO A 249 17.97 30.35 -2.34
C PRO A 249 17.12 29.56 -3.36
N GLU A 250 16.72 30.17 -4.48
CA GLU A 250 15.82 29.54 -5.47
C GLU A 250 16.31 28.19 -6.00
N HIS A 251 17.63 28.01 -6.15
CA HIS A 251 18.24 26.84 -6.79
C HIS A 251 18.57 25.68 -5.84
N ALA A 252 18.27 25.77 -4.54
CA ALA A 252 18.68 24.77 -3.55
C ALA A 252 17.48 23.91 -3.14
N GLY A 253 17.20 22.79 -3.82
CA GLY A 253 16.00 21.99 -3.54
C GLY A 253 15.87 21.59 -2.07
N VAL A 254 14.64 21.54 -1.56
CA VAL A 254 14.36 21.18 -0.16
C VAL A 254 13.22 20.20 -0.11
N LEU A 255 13.44 19.09 0.58
CA LEU A 255 12.38 18.18 1.01
C LEU A 255 12.10 18.41 2.49
N ILE A 256 10.86 18.73 2.83
CA ILE A 256 10.40 18.88 4.21
C ILE A 256 9.55 17.66 4.55
N ILE A 257 9.92 16.92 5.59
CA ILE A 257 9.15 15.78 6.10
C ILE A 257 8.50 16.20 7.42
N ALA A 258 7.16 16.30 7.44
CA ALA A 258 6.41 16.89 8.55
C ALA A 258 5.20 16.04 8.99
N PRO A 259 4.81 16.08 10.29
CA PRO A 259 3.60 15.44 10.81
C PRO A 259 2.30 16.20 10.50
N PHE A 260 2.33 17.23 9.67
CA PHE A 260 1.17 18.04 9.32
C PHE A 260 1.25 18.50 7.87
N MET A 261 0.07 18.72 7.27
CA MET A 261 -0.03 19.35 5.97
C MET A 261 0.11 20.87 6.12
N LEU A 262 0.86 21.48 5.21
CA LEU A 262 0.92 22.93 5.13
C LEU A 262 -0.46 23.50 4.77
N PRO A 263 -0.98 24.49 5.53
CA PRO A 263 -2.26 25.12 5.23
C PRO A 263 -2.32 25.63 3.79
N ILE A 264 -3.48 25.45 3.14
CA ILE A 264 -3.74 25.99 1.81
C ILE A 264 -4.67 27.18 1.99
N ARG A 265 -4.34 28.31 1.37
CA ARG A 265 -5.24 29.46 1.33
C ARG A 265 -6.42 29.16 0.39
N LYS A 266 -7.65 29.48 0.80
CA LYS A 266 -8.81 29.42 -0.09
C LYS A 266 -8.61 30.41 -1.24
N GLU A 267 -8.77 29.92 -2.47
CA GLU A 267 -8.67 30.73 -3.69
C GLU A 267 -9.78 31.79 -3.69
N THR A 268 -9.41 33.07 -3.62
CA THR A 268 -10.38 34.18 -3.54
C THR A 268 -10.73 34.74 -4.92
N SER A 269 -9.83 34.66 -5.92
CA SER A 269 -10.15 34.78 -7.35
C SER A 269 -8.99 34.34 -8.26
N SER A 270 -9.27 33.95 -9.51
CA SER A 270 -8.26 33.65 -10.54
C SER A 270 -7.44 34.87 -11.01
N ALA A 271 -7.88 36.09 -10.66
CA ALA A 271 -7.21 37.34 -11.02
C ALA A 271 -6.06 37.72 -10.07
N GLU A 272 -5.94 37.06 -8.91
CA GLU A 272 -4.87 37.34 -7.93
C GLU A 272 -3.47 36.98 -8.44
N TYR A 273 -3.36 36.05 -9.38
CA TYR A 273 -2.09 35.67 -10.03
C TYR A 273 -1.45 36.82 -10.83
N PHE A 274 -2.22 37.88 -11.12
CA PHE A 274 -1.75 39.09 -11.79
C PHE A 274 -1.93 40.36 -10.93
N GLY A 275 -2.30 40.19 -9.65
CA GLY A 275 -2.64 41.27 -8.73
C GLY A 275 -1.48 42.24 -8.50
N TRP A 276 -1.81 43.52 -8.32
CA TRP A 276 -0.83 44.58 -8.08
C TRP A 276 -0.09 44.37 -6.74
N GLU A 277 -0.76 43.77 -5.74
CA GLU A 277 -0.14 43.43 -4.44
C GLU A 277 1.00 42.42 -4.58
N GLN A 278 0.88 41.41 -5.47
CA GLN A 278 1.95 40.45 -5.72
C GLN A 278 3.17 41.12 -6.38
N ARG A 279 2.96 42.15 -7.20
CA ARG A 279 4.04 42.87 -7.89
C ARG A 279 4.72 43.92 -7.02
N SER A 280 4.01 44.48 -6.03
CA SER A 280 4.52 45.52 -5.12
C SER A 280 5.16 44.98 -3.84
N SER A 281 4.93 43.71 -3.50
CA SER A 281 5.57 43.03 -2.38
C SER A 281 7.07 42.82 -2.56
N ASN A 282 7.80 42.82 -1.43
CA ASN A 282 9.22 42.46 -1.43
C ASN A 282 9.42 40.97 -1.79
N TRP A 283 10.65 40.61 -2.14
CA TRP A 283 11.01 39.23 -2.54
C TRP A 283 10.51 38.14 -1.56
N GLN A 284 10.60 38.38 -0.25
CA GLN A 284 10.24 37.40 0.78
C GLN A 284 8.72 37.23 0.90
N GLU A 285 7.96 38.31 0.83
CA GLU A 285 6.49 38.29 0.82
C GLU A 285 5.94 37.60 -0.43
N ARG A 286 6.60 37.78 -1.60
CA ARG A 286 6.23 37.08 -2.84
C ARG A 286 6.45 35.57 -2.76
N ASN A 287 7.56 35.13 -2.19
CA ASN A 287 7.81 33.70 -1.99
C ASN A 287 6.81 33.08 -1.02
N ARG A 288 6.50 33.78 0.08
CA ARG A 288 5.47 33.35 1.04
C ARG A 288 4.11 33.20 0.35
N PHE A 289 3.73 34.17 -0.48
CA PHE A 289 2.50 34.10 -1.28
C PHE A 289 2.47 32.89 -2.23
N GLN A 290 3.60 32.52 -2.84
CA GLN A 290 3.69 31.37 -3.76
C GLN A 290 3.59 30.00 -3.06
N PHE A 291 3.88 29.91 -1.77
CA PHE A 291 3.77 28.66 -1.01
C PHE A 291 2.32 28.34 -0.67
N ASP A 292 1.50 29.36 -0.36
CA ASP A 292 0.11 29.18 0.08
C ASP A 292 -0.89 28.95 -1.07
N LEU A 293 -0.43 29.03 -2.33
CA LEU A 293 -1.27 28.86 -3.51
C LEU A 293 -1.82 27.43 -3.62
N PRO A 294 -3.13 27.28 -3.93
CA PRO A 294 -3.72 26.01 -4.30
C PRO A 294 -3.41 25.63 -5.75
N GLY A 295 -3.53 24.33 -6.05
CA GLY A 295 -3.57 23.83 -7.43
C GLY A 295 -2.21 23.73 -8.14
N ARG A 296 -2.28 23.57 -9.47
CA ARG A 296 -1.12 23.25 -10.34
C ARG A 296 -0.05 24.34 -10.41
N SER A 297 -0.41 25.60 -10.13
CA SER A 297 0.51 26.74 -10.21
C SER A 297 1.33 26.96 -8.93
N ALA A 298 1.17 26.10 -7.92
CA ALA A 298 1.90 26.20 -6.67
C ALA A 298 3.38 25.83 -6.86
N SER A 299 4.28 26.67 -6.32
CA SER A 299 5.73 26.43 -6.35
C SER A 299 6.16 25.29 -5.41
N LEU A 300 5.33 24.95 -4.42
CA LEU A 300 5.53 23.89 -3.45
C LEU A 300 4.68 22.66 -3.85
N LYS A 301 5.34 21.54 -4.12
CA LYS A 301 4.69 20.25 -4.37
C LYS A 301 4.32 19.61 -3.04
N ARG A 302 3.05 19.24 -2.87
CA ARG A 302 2.52 18.67 -1.62
C ARG A 302 2.26 17.19 -1.81
N TRP A 303 2.94 16.41 -0.99
CA TRP A 303 2.94 14.96 -1.02
C TRP A 303 2.36 14.42 0.28
N THR A 304 1.52 13.41 0.17
CA THR A 304 1.06 12.61 1.32
C THR A 304 1.79 11.28 1.29
N TRP A 305 2.35 10.86 2.42
CA TRP A 305 2.87 9.52 2.60
C TRP A 305 1.72 8.59 2.97
N SER A 306 1.25 7.84 1.99
CA SER A 306 0.09 6.95 2.13
C SER A 306 0.58 5.52 2.29
N LEU A 307 0.14 4.84 3.35
CA LEU A 307 0.38 3.40 3.55
C LEU A 307 -0.24 2.60 2.39
N LEU A 308 0.48 1.57 1.92
CA LEU A 308 0.01 0.66 0.87
C LEU A 308 -1.25 -0.11 1.35
N PRO A 309 -2.20 -0.50 0.49
CA PRO A 309 -3.44 -1.14 0.93
C PRO A 309 -3.25 -2.41 1.79
N ASP A 310 -2.17 -3.16 1.57
CA ASP A 310 -1.81 -4.38 2.30
C ASP A 310 -0.67 -4.17 3.32
N TRP A 311 -0.35 -2.92 3.67
CA TRP A 311 0.76 -2.56 4.58
C TRP A 311 0.78 -3.35 5.88
N ARG A 312 -0.40 -3.66 6.45
CA ARG A 312 -0.52 -4.44 7.69
C ARG A 312 0.06 -5.84 7.54
N ILE A 313 -0.27 -6.50 6.43
CA ILE A 313 0.23 -7.85 6.12
C ILE A 313 1.73 -7.77 5.82
N GLN A 314 2.16 -6.77 5.05
CA GLN A 314 3.58 -6.57 4.76
C GLN A 314 4.41 -6.35 6.03
N LEU A 315 3.94 -5.51 6.97
CA LEU A 315 4.63 -5.28 8.24
C LEU A 315 4.72 -6.57 9.07
N LEU A 316 3.64 -7.35 9.16
CA LEU A 316 3.66 -8.63 9.88
C LEU A 316 4.69 -9.60 9.27
N LYS A 317 4.79 -9.66 7.94
CA LYS A 317 5.79 -10.48 7.24
C LYS A 317 7.22 -9.99 7.50
N LEU A 318 7.43 -8.67 7.53
CA LEU A 318 8.72 -8.08 7.85
C LEU A 318 9.14 -8.44 9.28
N VAL A 319 8.23 -8.31 10.25
CA VAL A 319 8.50 -8.67 11.66
C VAL A 319 8.80 -10.15 11.81
N ASP A 320 7.99 -11.04 11.20
CA ASP A 320 8.21 -12.49 11.26
C ASP A 320 9.55 -12.89 10.66
N ALA A 321 9.87 -12.35 9.48
CA ALA A 321 11.15 -12.61 8.82
C ALA A 321 12.33 -12.12 9.67
N HIS A 322 12.19 -10.98 10.34
CA HIS A 322 13.24 -10.42 11.19
C HIS A 322 13.44 -11.22 12.49
N ILE A 323 12.35 -11.66 13.13
CA ILE A 323 12.38 -12.58 14.29
C ILE A 323 13.12 -13.87 13.91
N ASN A 324 12.75 -14.47 12.76
CA ASN A 324 13.35 -15.71 12.27
C ASN A 324 14.82 -15.54 11.89
N GLN A 325 15.18 -14.44 11.22
CA GLN A 325 16.56 -14.14 10.84
C GLN A 325 17.49 -14.04 12.06
N HIS A 326 16.99 -13.53 13.17
CA HIS A 326 17.76 -13.31 14.40
C HIS A 326 17.57 -14.40 15.47
N ASN A 327 16.84 -15.49 15.16
CA ASN A 327 16.54 -16.59 16.09
C ASN A 327 15.98 -16.12 17.44
N VAL A 328 15.10 -15.11 17.41
CA VAL A 328 14.45 -14.60 18.63
C VAL A 328 13.40 -15.61 19.09
N ASP A 329 13.49 -16.06 20.34
CA ASP A 329 12.48 -16.94 20.94
C ASP A 329 11.15 -16.18 21.08
N SER A 330 10.16 -16.57 20.27
CA SER A 330 8.90 -15.84 20.14
C SER A 330 7.72 -16.77 19.84
N LEU A 331 6.56 -16.47 20.43
CA LEU A 331 5.28 -17.10 20.07
C LEU A 331 4.56 -16.40 18.91
N PHE A 332 5.17 -15.37 18.33
CA PHE A 332 4.62 -14.59 17.22
C PHE A 332 4.45 -15.46 15.97
N SER A 333 3.42 -15.17 15.17
CA SER A 333 3.18 -15.80 13.88
C SER A 333 2.42 -14.83 12.97
N GLU A 334 3.02 -14.49 11.82
CA GLU A 334 2.41 -13.60 10.81
C GLU A 334 1.04 -14.09 10.37
N GLN A 335 0.92 -15.37 9.99
CA GLN A 335 -0.33 -15.93 9.48
C GLN A 335 -1.46 -15.79 10.51
N ARG A 336 -1.20 -16.13 11.78
CA ARG A 336 -2.20 -16.10 12.84
C ARG A 336 -2.66 -14.69 13.17
N ILE A 337 -1.73 -13.74 13.26
CA ILE A 337 -2.09 -12.34 13.54
C ILE A 337 -2.80 -11.71 12.34
N THR A 338 -2.44 -12.10 11.12
CA THR A 338 -3.16 -11.68 9.91
C THR A 338 -4.60 -12.19 9.90
N GLU A 339 -4.82 -13.47 10.20
CA GLU A 339 -6.16 -14.06 10.34
C GLU A 339 -6.96 -13.38 11.46
N TRP A 340 -6.32 -13.10 12.59
CA TRP A 340 -6.93 -12.39 13.71
C TRP A 340 -7.32 -10.95 13.34
N LEU A 341 -6.46 -10.19 12.67
CA LEU A 341 -6.75 -8.82 12.24
C LEU A 341 -7.89 -8.75 11.23
N LYS A 342 -7.94 -9.69 10.28
CA LYS A 342 -9.04 -9.80 9.33
C LYS A 342 -10.39 -10.01 10.02
N ALA A 343 -10.40 -10.68 11.17
CA ALA A 343 -11.61 -10.87 11.97
C ALA A 343 -11.89 -9.67 12.89
N PHE A 344 -10.87 -9.16 13.61
CA PHE A 344 -11.03 -8.19 14.70
C PHE A 344 -11.06 -6.74 14.24
N ASP A 345 -10.25 -6.37 13.25
CA ASP A 345 -10.16 -5.00 12.72
C ASP A 345 -10.07 -5.01 11.18
N PRO A 346 -11.09 -5.54 10.47
CA PRO A 346 -11.04 -5.65 9.01
C PRO A 346 -10.81 -4.28 8.34
N SER A 347 -11.45 -3.23 8.84
CA SER A 347 -11.41 -1.88 8.28
C SER A 347 -10.20 -1.03 8.72
N GLY A 348 -9.34 -1.54 9.63
CA GLY A 348 -8.15 -0.82 10.08
C GLY A 348 -8.44 0.42 10.93
N VAL A 349 -9.56 0.42 11.66
CA VAL A 349 -10.00 1.55 12.49
C VAL A 349 -9.29 1.54 13.84
N TRP A 350 -9.03 0.35 14.38
CA TRP A 350 -8.45 0.19 15.71
C TRP A 350 -6.92 0.24 15.70
N PHE A 351 -6.29 -0.35 14.68
CA PHE A 351 -4.83 -0.36 14.47
C PHE A 351 -4.49 0.37 13.16
N CYS A 352 -4.48 1.71 13.23
CA CYS A 352 -4.34 2.56 12.06
C CYS A 352 -2.90 3.01 11.75
N THR A 353 -1.95 2.78 12.66
CA THR A 353 -0.52 3.11 12.47
C THR A 353 0.37 1.88 12.57
N THR A 354 1.55 1.95 11.97
CA THR A 354 2.60 0.93 12.07
C THR A 354 3.04 0.71 13.52
N LYS A 355 3.13 1.79 14.31
CA LYS A 355 3.39 1.72 15.76
C LYS A 355 2.34 0.91 16.51
N ASP A 356 1.05 1.13 16.20
CA ASP A 356 -0.05 0.37 16.82
C ASP A 356 0.04 -1.12 16.47
N LEU A 357 0.36 -1.44 15.21
CA LEU A 357 0.52 -2.81 14.78
C LEU A 357 1.76 -3.49 15.38
N LEU A 358 2.86 -2.77 15.61
CA LEU A 358 4.02 -3.30 16.35
C LEU A 358 3.69 -3.61 17.81
N HIS A 359 2.87 -2.80 18.47
CA HIS A 359 2.37 -3.10 19.80
C HIS A 359 1.55 -4.41 19.82
N LEU A 360 0.75 -4.67 18.79
CA LEU A 360 0.08 -5.97 18.61
C LEU A 360 1.09 -7.11 18.38
N CYS A 361 2.14 -6.88 17.58
CA CYS A 361 3.19 -7.87 17.35
C CYS A 361 3.89 -8.26 18.66
N ARG A 362 4.23 -7.27 19.49
CA ARG A 362 4.81 -7.47 20.82
C ARG A 362 3.92 -8.33 21.71
N MET A 363 2.59 -8.13 21.65
CA MET A 363 1.66 -8.98 22.38
C MET A 363 1.65 -10.41 21.83
N GLY A 364 1.67 -10.57 20.51
CA GLY A 364 1.81 -11.88 19.86
C GLY A 364 3.08 -12.61 20.30
N HIS A 365 4.19 -11.88 20.43
CA HIS A 365 5.45 -12.42 20.92
C HIS A 365 5.35 -13.07 22.31
N TYR A 366 4.63 -12.45 23.24
CA TYR A 366 4.48 -12.97 24.61
C TYR A 366 3.33 -13.96 24.81
N ARG A 367 2.21 -13.77 24.09
CA ARG A 367 0.94 -14.48 24.38
C ARG A 367 0.57 -15.52 23.33
N GLY A 368 1.19 -15.51 22.15
CA GLY A 368 0.84 -16.39 21.05
C GLY A 368 -0.66 -16.34 20.74
N THR A 369 -1.38 -17.42 21.07
CA THR A 369 -2.79 -17.65 20.73
C THR A 369 -3.82 -17.01 21.66
N LYS A 370 -3.42 -16.33 22.76
CA LYS A 370 -4.35 -15.78 23.76
C LYS A 370 -4.82 -14.35 23.45
N LEU A 371 -5.15 -14.05 22.20
CA LEU A 371 -5.73 -12.75 21.79
C LEU A 371 -7.27 -12.77 21.98
N PRO A 372 -7.89 -11.64 22.34
CA PRO A 372 -9.34 -11.56 22.55
C PRO A 372 -10.11 -11.76 21.23
N GLY A 373 -11.34 -12.28 21.34
CA GLY A 373 -12.23 -12.46 20.20
C GLY A 373 -12.86 -11.15 19.72
N THR A 374 -13.45 -11.18 18.53
CA THR A 374 -14.09 -10.01 17.88
C THR A 374 -15.25 -9.43 18.68
N SER A 375 -16.03 -10.27 19.35
CA SER A 375 -17.17 -9.90 20.20
C SER A 375 -16.82 -9.71 21.68
N ASP A 376 -15.54 -9.77 22.04
CA ASP A 376 -15.11 -9.54 23.42
C ASP A 376 -15.29 -8.05 23.75
N VAL A 377 -16.23 -7.78 24.68
CA VAL A 377 -16.58 -6.44 25.17
C VAL A 377 -15.43 -5.79 25.95
N ASN A 378 -14.47 -6.58 26.44
CA ASN A 378 -13.33 -6.11 27.23
C ASN A 378 -11.99 -6.25 26.49
N ALA A 379 -11.99 -6.39 25.16
CA ALA A 379 -10.76 -6.59 24.40
C ALA A 379 -9.78 -5.43 24.62
N GLY A 380 -10.23 -4.18 24.51
CA GLY A 380 -9.40 -2.99 24.73
C GLY A 380 -8.80 -2.92 26.12
N LYS A 381 -9.58 -3.26 27.16
CA LYS A 381 -9.07 -3.39 28.53
C LYS A 381 -7.97 -4.45 28.63
N GLN A 382 -8.13 -5.61 27.98
CA GLN A 382 -7.10 -6.65 27.95
C GLN A 382 -5.83 -6.19 27.21
N PHE A 383 -5.98 -5.46 26.10
CA PHE A 383 -4.87 -4.84 25.36
C PHE A 383 -4.11 -3.84 26.24
N ALA A 384 -4.82 -2.90 26.86
CA ALA A 384 -4.23 -1.88 27.74
C ALA A 384 -3.51 -2.51 28.94
N MET A 385 -4.11 -3.51 29.60
CA MET A 385 -3.48 -4.23 30.70
C MET A 385 -2.21 -4.99 30.28
N SER A 386 -2.12 -5.41 29.02
CA SER A 386 -0.97 -6.16 28.50
C SER A 386 0.18 -5.25 28.11
N LEU A 387 -0.12 -4.11 27.49
CA LEU A 387 0.89 -3.15 27.01
C LEU A 387 1.43 -2.27 28.14
N LEU A 388 0.58 -1.85 29.08
CA LEU A 388 0.94 -0.93 30.17
C LEU A 388 1.35 -1.66 31.47
N GLN A 389 1.53 -2.98 31.41
CA GLN A 389 1.85 -3.81 32.59
C GLN A 389 3.16 -3.39 33.30
N LYS A 390 4.10 -2.79 32.55
CA LYS A 390 5.37 -2.26 33.08
C LYS A 390 5.27 -0.82 33.62
N GLU A 391 4.28 -0.04 33.23
CA GLU A 391 4.18 1.42 33.49
C GLU A 391 3.21 1.79 34.62
N THR A 392 2.80 0.79 35.41
CA THR A 392 1.76 0.78 36.45
C THR A 392 0.33 0.52 35.93
N PRO A 393 -0.45 -0.39 36.57
CA PRO A 393 -1.83 -0.71 36.17
C PRO A 393 -2.80 0.48 36.26
N PHE A 394 -2.35 1.58 36.86
CA PHE A 394 -3.10 2.80 37.06
C PHE A 394 -3.22 3.64 35.79
N SER A 395 -2.14 3.68 34.98
CA SER A 395 -2.08 4.44 33.72
C SER A 395 -3.12 3.95 32.71
N GLY A 396 -3.35 2.64 32.64
CA GLY A 396 -4.37 2.08 31.74
C GLY A 396 -5.80 2.52 32.09
N MET A 397 -6.16 2.55 33.37
CA MET A 397 -7.48 3.04 33.80
C MET A 397 -7.66 4.54 33.51
N GLN A 398 -6.60 5.34 33.70
CA GLN A 398 -6.62 6.76 33.40
C GLN A 398 -6.79 7.02 31.89
N LEU A 399 -6.07 6.28 31.04
CA LEU A 399 -6.20 6.37 29.58
C LEU A 399 -7.63 6.09 29.14
N THR A 400 -8.21 4.98 29.61
CA THR A 400 -9.60 4.60 29.30
C THR A 400 -10.59 5.69 29.73
N GLN A 401 -10.41 6.26 30.92
CA GLN A 401 -11.29 7.33 31.40
C GLN A 401 -11.17 8.61 30.56
N LEU A 402 -9.94 9.03 30.21
CA LEU A 402 -9.70 10.20 29.36
C LEU A 402 -10.27 10.01 27.95
N ALA A 403 -10.07 8.82 27.37
CA ALA A 403 -10.63 8.46 26.07
C ALA A 403 -12.16 8.53 26.08
N LYS A 404 -12.81 7.97 27.10
CA LYS A 404 -14.25 8.06 27.30
C LYS A 404 -14.74 9.50 27.44
N LEU A 405 -14.07 10.34 28.22
CA LEU A 405 -14.46 11.74 28.43
C LEU A 405 -14.35 12.56 27.14
N ARG A 406 -13.27 12.37 26.37
CA ARG A 406 -13.12 13.00 25.05
C ARG A 406 -14.18 12.50 24.07
N TRP A 407 -14.49 11.20 24.09
CA TRP A 407 -15.53 10.61 23.26
C TRP A 407 -16.90 11.26 23.49
N GLN A 408 -17.29 11.42 24.76
CA GLN A 408 -18.58 12.00 25.17
C GLN A 408 -18.73 13.50 24.83
N ARG A 409 -17.64 14.20 24.50
CA ARG A 409 -17.65 15.63 24.13
C ARG A 409 -17.72 15.80 22.61
N GLY A 410 -18.95 15.83 22.08
CA GLY A 410 -19.22 15.99 20.64
C GLY A 410 -18.75 17.32 20.04
N ASP A 411 -18.49 18.34 20.86
CA ASP A 411 -17.90 19.62 20.42
C ASP A 411 -16.39 19.53 20.14
N LEU A 412 -15.73 18.45 20.57
CA LEU A 412 -14.29 18.26 20.38
C LEU A 412 -14.03 17.26 19.26
N PRO A 413 -13.02 17.48 18.40
CA PRO A 413 -12.62 16.49 17.41
C PRO A 413 -12.03 15.24 18.07
N TRP A 414 -12.34 14.07 17.53
CA TRP A 414 -11.73 12.81 17.97
C TRP A 414 -10.30 12.65 17.46
N LYS A 415 -10.03 13.06 16.22
CA LYS A 415 -8.70 13.02 15.59
C LYS A 415 -7.99 14.36 15.77
N GLY A 416 -6.73 14.33 16.21
CA GLY A 416 -5.81 15.47 16.21
C GLY A 416 -5.62 16.11 17.60
N ALA A 417 -4.46 16.72 17.82
CA ALA A 417 -4.08 17.26 19.11
C ALA A 417 -5.00 18.40 19.61
N LEU A 418 -5.34 18.35 20.91
CA LEU A 418 -6.15 19.35 21.62
C LEU A 418 -5.28 20.26 22.49
N PRO A 419 -5.69 21.52 22.72
CA PRO A 419 -5.02 22.39 23.68
C PRO A 419 -4.98 21.77 25.08
N LEU A 420 -3.93 22.07 25.82
CA LEU A 420 -3.77 21.59 27.20
C LEU A 420 -4.94 21.97 28.11
N GLU A 421 -5.47 23.19 27.97
CA GLU A 421 -6.61 23.68 28.73
C GLU A 421 -7.85 22.83 28.48
N THR A 422 -8.05 22.37 27.24
CA THR A 422 -9.13 21.46 26.86
C THR A 422 -8.97 20.10 27.51
N TRP A 423 -7.75 19.56 27.56
CA TRP A 423 -7.47 18.31 28.28
C TRP A 423 -7.73 18.43 29.79
N LEU A 424 -7.35 19.55 30.40
CA LEU A 424 -7.62 19.82 31.81
C LEU A 424 -9.11 20.00 32.11
N ALA A 425 -9.87 20.58 31.17
CA ALA A 425 -11.33 20.68 31.26
C ALA A 425 -12.04 19.34 31.09
N LEU A 426 -11.44 18.41 30.34
CA LEU A 426 -11.93 17.03 30.18
C LEU A 426 -11.72 16.19 31.44
N ALA A 427 -10.62 16.39 32.16
CA ALA A 427 -10.31 15.65 33.38
C ALA A 427 -11.40 15.89 34.47
N PRO A 428 -11.83 14.86 35.24
CA PRO A 428 -12.84 15.03 36.27
C PRO A 428 -12.36 15.97 37.38
N GLY A 429 -12.77 17.23 37.29
CA GLY A 429 -12.45 18.30 38.25
C GLY A 429 -11.31 19.19 37.77
N GLY A 430 -11.65 20.23 37.01
CA GLY A 430 -10.82 21.43 36.94
C GLY A 430 -10.45 21.86 38.36
N MET A 431 -9.16 21.80 38.69
CA MET A 431 -8.59 21.88 40.04
C MET A 431 -9.04 20.79 41.03
N ALA A 432 -8.66 19.53 40.79
CA ALA A 432 -8.72 18.51 41.83
C ALA A 432 -7.75 18.86 42.99
N THR A 433 -8.27 19.47 44.04
CA THR A 433 -7.60 19.52 45.36
C THR A 433 -8.13 18.41 46.25
N ALA A 434 -7.25 17.73 47.00
CA ALA A 434 -7.68 16.71 47.95
C ALA A 434 -8.54 17.36 49.04
N THR A 435 -9.78 16.90 49.22
CA THR A 435 -10.66 17.46 50.26
C THR A 435 -10.53 16.69 51.57
N ARG A 436 -10.86 17.32 52.70
CA ARG A 436 -10.88 16.65 54.02
C ARG A 436 -11.82 15.43 54.03
N LYS A 437 -12.88 15.46 53.21
CA LYS A 437 -13.83 14.35 53.02
C LYS A 437 -13.18 13.15 52.35
N ASP A 438 -12.32 13.36 51.34
CA ASP A 438 -11.59 12.30 50.64
C ASP A 438 -10.59 11.60 51.58
N LEU A 439 -9.85 12.37 52.39
CA LEU A 439 -8.92 11.83 53.37
C LEU A 439 -9.65 11.06 54.49
N ASN A 440 -10.81 11.53 54.91
CA ASN A 440 -11.65 10.81 55.87
C ASN A 440 -12.20 9.51 55.28
N ALA A 441 -12.60 9.49 54.01
CA ALA A 441 -13.04 8.27 53.34
C ALA A 441 -11.95 7.19 53.29
N ILE A 442 -10.69 7.58 53.05
CA ILE A 442 -9.54 6.67 53.14
C ILE A 442 -9.30 6.21 54.58
N ALA A 443 -9.35 7.13 55.55
CA ALA A 443 -9.09 6.80 56.95
C ALA A 443 -10.16 5.85 57.55
N HIS A 444 -11.41 5.97 57.11
CA HIS A 444 -12.57 5.24 57.67
C HIS A 444 -12.98 4.00 56.84
N ALA A 445 -12.28 3.68 55.75
CA ALA A 445 -12.56 2.45 55.00
C ALA A 445 -12.24 1.20 55.84
N GLN A 446 -13.12 0.20 55.78
CA GLN A 446 -13.17 -0.92 56.73
C GLN A 446 -11.95 -1.84 56.70
N ASN A 447 -11.25 -1.93 55.57
CA ASN A 447 -10.15 -2.86 55.35
C ASN A 447 -9.09 -2.26 54.41
N GLU A 448 -7.87 -2.80 54.48
CA GLU A 448 -6.72 -2.33 53.69
C GLU A 448 -6.97 -2.26 52.18
N PRO A 449 -7.65 -3.23 51.54
CA PRO A 449 -7.97 -3.15 50.11
C PRO A 449 -8.90 -1.99 49.77
N ALA A 450 -9.91 -1.70 50.61
CA ALA A 450 -10.80 -0.56 50.39
C ALA A 450 -10.09 0.78 50.61
N ARG A 451 -9.14 0.84 51.56
CA ARG A 451 -8.30 2.03 51.76
C ARG A 451 -7.37 2.28 50.58
N LEU A 452 -6.75 1.23 50.04
CA LEU A 452 -5.95 1.29 48.82
C LEU A 452 -6.78 1.72 47.62
N HIS A 453 -8.00 1.19 47.46
CA HIS A 453 -8.91 1.58 46.39
C HIS A 453 -9.32 3.06 46.48
N ALA A 454 -9.70 3.54 47.67
CA ALA A 454 -10.05 4.94 47.90
C ALA A 454 -8.85 5.89 47.70
N ALA A 455 -7.66 5.48 48.14
CA ALA A 455 -6.42 6.24 47.92
C ALA A 455 -6.04 6.31 46.43
N ALA A 456 -6.20 5.20 45.70
CA ALA A 456 -6.01 5.15 44.25
C ALA A 456 -6.99 6.07 43.53
N GLN A 457 -8.28 6.07 43.90
CA GLN A 457 -9.27 7.00 43.34
C GLN A 457 -8.93 8.48 43.58
N LEU A 458 -8.41 8.82 44.76
CA LEU A 458 -7.96 10.18 45.06
C LEU A 458 -6.71 10.56 44.25
N ALA A 459 -5.73 9.66 44.14
CA ALA A 459 -4.56 9.87 43.29
C ALA A 459 -4.95 10.10 41.82
N MET A 460 -5.96 9.38 41.29
CA MET A 460 -6.44 9.55 39.91
C MET A 460 -6.93 10.97 39.67
N ARG A 461 -7.72 11.50 40.61
CA ARG A 461 -8.24 12.86 40.52
C ARG A 461 -7.12 13.89 40.55
N LEU A 462 -6.14 13.72 41.45
CA LEU A 462 -5.02 14.66 41.60
C LEU A 462 -4.04 14.63 40.41
N GLU A 463 -3.83 13.48 39.79
CA GLU A 463 -2.97 13.34 38.61
C GLU A 463 -3.65 13.84 37.33
N ALA A 464 -4.95 13.57 37.17
CA ALA A 464 -5.72 14.05 36.02
C ALA A 464 -5.79 15.60 35.94
N GLY A 465 -5.63 16.30 37.07
CA GLY A 465 -5.60 17.76 37.14
C GLY A 465 -4.22 18.42 36.90
N ASN A 466 -3.15 17.66 36.57
CA ASN A 466 -1.82 18.21 36.36
C ASN A 466 -1.26 17.85 34.96
N PRO A 467 -1.05 18.84 34.07
CA PRO A 467 -0.66 18.60 32.69
C PRO A 467 0.77 18.04 32.52
N GLU A 468 1.71 18.47 33.35
CA GLU A 468 3.08 17.93 33.34
C GLU A 468 3.09 16.46 33.76
N ARG A 469 2.14 16.05 34.62
CA ARG A 469 2.01 14.66 35.06
C ARG A 469 1.34 13.77 34.02
N LEU A 470 0.38 14.27 33.24
CA LEU A 470 -0.23 13.50 32.13
C LEU A 470 0.78 13.23 30.98
N CYS A 471 1.71 14.16 30.77
CA CYS A 471 2.82 13.95 29.83
C CYS A 471 3.90 13.04 30.46
N ALA A 472 4.28 13.28 31.72
CA ALA A 472 5.26 12.46 32.42
C ALA A 472 4.77 11.01 32.69
N SER A 473 3.46 10.78 32.72
CA SER A 473 2.86 9.44 32.84
C SER A 473 2.78 8.68 31.52
N GLY A 474 3.22 9.28 30.41
CA GLY A 474 3.21 8.64 29.08
C GLY A 474 1.81 8.49 28.48
N LEU A 475 0.80 9.19 29.01
CA LEU A 475 -0.57 9.11 28.49
C LEU A 475 -0.80 10.07 27.31
N LEU A 476 -0.24 11.27 27.41
CA LEU A 476 -0.30 12.30 26.37
C LEU A 476 1.11 12.60 25.84
N LYS A 477 1.19 12.90 24.55
CA LYS A 477 2.37 13.43 23.87
C LYS A 477 2.07 14.81 23.34
N GLN A 478 3.08 15.67 23.29
CA GLN A 478 2.96 16.98 22.68
C GLN A 478 3.22 16.87 21.17
N GLU A 479 2.23 17.22 20.34
CA GLU A 479 2.40 17.21 18.87
C GLU A 479 2.81 18.58 18.32
N ARG A 480 2.26 19.65 18.88
CA ARG A 480 2.64 21.04 18.57
C ARG A 480 2.70 21.85 19.85
N ARG A 481 3.33 23.03 19.80
CA ARG A 481 3.49 23.87 20.99
C ARG A 481 2.13 24.15 21.67
N GLY A 482 1.93 23.62 22.87
CA GLY A 482 0.68 23.78 23.64
C GLY A 482 -0.48 22.83 23.28
N TYR A 483 -0.30 21.91 22.33
CA TYR A 483 -1.32 20.91 21.98
C TYR A 483 -0.81 19.49 22.13
N PHE A 484 -1.70 18.64 22.63
CA PHE A 484 -1.38 17.29 23.08
C PHE A 484 -2.36 16.28 22.49
N GLU A 485 -1.86 15.07 22.22
CA GLU A 485 -2.63 13.93 21.73
C GLU A 485 -2.29 12.69 22.57
N PHE A 486 -3.11 11.64 22.50
CA PHE A 486 -2.79 10.36 23.12
C PHE A 486 -1.46 9.80 22.61
N GLN A 487 -0.57 9.43 23.54
CA GLN A 487 0.68 8.73 23.20
C GLN A 487 0.41 7.35 22.59
N HIS A 488 -0.65 6.68 23.06
CA HIS A 488 -1.09 5.35 22.59
C HIS A 488 -2.50 5.43 21.99
N ARG A 489 -2.59 5.91 20.74
CA ARG A 489 -3.87 6.16 20.04
C ARG A 489 -4.69 4.88 19.86
N ALA A 490 -4.11 3.75 19.45
CA ALA A 490 -4.86 2.50 19.36
C ALA A 490 -5.46 2.05 20.71
N LEU A 491 -4.75 2.24 21.82
CA LEU A 491 -5.29 1.90 23.14
C LEU A 491 -6.47 2.80 23.52
N ALA A 492 -6.40 4.09 23.19
CA ALA A 492 -7.54 5.00 23.37
C ALA A 492 -8.73 4.61 22.47
N ASN A 493 -8.48 4.26 21.20
CA ASN A 493 -9.51 3.79 20.27
C ASN A 493 -10.17 2.49 20.76
N LEU A 494 -9.37 1.51 21.23
CA LEU A 494 -9.87 0.25 21.77
C LEU A 494 -10.63 0.43 23.08
N ALA A 495 -10.22 1.39 23.93
CA ALA A 495 -10.99 1.75 25.12
C ALA A 495 -12.37 2.33 24.77
N VAL A 496 -12.45 3.14 23.70
CA VAL A 496 -13.72 3.63 23.17
C VAL A 496 -14.53 2.51 22.52
N ARG A 497 -13.89 1.55 21.82
CA ARG A 497 -14.58 0.36 21.29
C ARG A 497 -15.32 -0.39 22.39
N ASP A 498 -14.63 -0.74 23.48
CA ASP A 498 -15.22 -1.47 24.61
C ASP A 498 -16.40 -0.68 25.21
N TYR A 499 -16.23 0.64 25.36
CA TYR A 499 -17.29 1.53 25.84
C TYR A 499 -18.49 1.57 24.89
N LEU A 500 -18.26 1.73 23.57
CA LEU A 500 -19.31 1.78 22.56
C LEU A 500 -20.12 0.49 22.47
N ILE A 501 -19.46 -0.68 22.48
CA ILE A 501 -20.15 -1.97 22.48
C ILE A 501 -21.07 -2.07 23.70
N GLN A 502 -20.60 -1.62 24.87
CA GLN A 502 -21.43 -1.57 26.07
C GLN A 502 -22.62 -0.60 25.91
N GLN A 503 -22.39 0.61 25.40
CA GLN A 503 -23.46 1.59 25.17
C GLN A 503 -24.52 1.08 24.20
N ILE A 504 -24.10 0.53 23.06
CA ILE A 504 -24.99 0.01 22.02
C ILE A 504 -25.89 -1.09 22.61
N THR A 505 -25.32 -2.03 23.36
CA THR A 505 -26.05 -3.21 23.84
C THR A 505 -26.91 -2.94 25.09
N GLN A 506 -26.44 -2.08 26.00
CA GLN A 506 -27.02 -1.91 27.34
C GLN A 506 -27.76 -0.57 27.55
N GLU A 507 -27.36 0.50 26.86
CA GLU A 507 -27.93 1.84 27.06
C GLU A 507 -29.04 2.15 26.03
N THR A 508 -29.62 3.35 26.11
CA THR A 508 -30.61 3.83 25.14
C THR A 508 -29.92 4.34 23.87
N VAL A 509 -30.65 4.29 22.75
CA VAL A 509 -30.16 4.72 21.43
C VAL A 509 -29.65 6.16 21.42
N ASP A 510 -30.30 7.04 22.18
CA ASP A 510 -29.94 8.46 22.30
C ASP A 510 -28.49 8.71 22.73
N THR A 511 -27.87 7.74 23.43
CA THR A 511 -26.51 7.87 23.96
C THR A 511 -25.42 7.80 22.90
N TRP A 512 -25.71 7.23 21.73
CA TRP A 512 -24.73 7.03 20.66
C TRP A 512 -25.22 7.44 19.26
N ALA A 513 -26.53 7.48 19.00
CA ALA A 513 -27.07 7.68 17.66
C ALA A 513 -26.65 9.00 16.98
N MET A 514 -26.46 10.07 17.75
CA MET A 514 -26.00 11.35 17.20
C MET A 514 -24.58 11.27 16.60
N THR A 515 -23.77 10.30 17.03
CA THR A 515 -22.41 10.11 16.48
C THR A 515 -22.41 9.64 15.03
N CYS A 516 -23.56 9.16 14.51
CA CYS A 516 -23.73 8.84 13.09
C CYS A 516 -23.58 10.05 12.17
N PHE A 517 -23.80 11.27 12.66
CA PHE A 517 -23.69 12.50 11.86
C PHE A 517 -22.32 13.16 11.97
N GLU A 518 -21.36 12.53 12.66
CA GLU A 518 -20.05 13.11 12.89
C GLU A 518 -18.95 12.30 12.19
N GLU A 519 -18.34 12.89 11.17
CA GLU A 519 -17.40 12.23 10.25
C GLU A 519 -16.29 11.42 10.97
N GLN A 520 -15.67 12.00 12.00
CA GLN A 520 -14.54 11.38 12.69
C GLN A 520 -14.96 10.22 13.59
N ARG A 521 -16.13 10.32 14.24
CA ARG A 521 -16.64 9.34 15.20
C ARG A 521 -17.45 8.21 14.53
N ARG A 522 -18.11 8.50 13.41
CA ARG A 522 -18.95 7.54 12.67
C ARG A 522 -18.21 6.24 12.32
N SER A 523 -16.99 6.34 11.81
CA SER A 523 -16.18 5.15 11.45
C SER A 523 -15.90 4.22 12.64
N MET A 524 -15.72 4.78 13.84
CA MET A 524 -15.53 4.00 15.07
C MET A 524 -16.82 3.38 15.56
N LEU A 525 -17.94 4.10 15.45
CA LEU A 525 -19.26 3.55 15.74
C LEU A 525 -19.57 2.35 14.83
N ASP A 526 -19.37 2.51 13.52
CA ASP A 526 -19.62 1.44 12.54
C ASP A 526 -18.75 0.21 12.81
N ALA A 527 -17.47 0.41 13.14
CA ALA A 527 -16.58 -0.67 13.53
C ALA A 527 -16.98 -1.34 14.86
N ALA A 528 -17.55 -0.58 15.80
CA ALA A 528 -18.09 -1.14 17.05
C ALA A 528 -19.37 -1.95 16.81
N LEU A 529 -20.28 -1.46 15.95
CA LEU A 529 -21.49 -2.17 15.55
C LEU A 529 -21.16 -3.49 14.83
N ASP A 530 -20.12 -3.50 14.00
CA ASP A 530 -19.65 -4.72 13.32
C ASP A 530 -19.12 -5.79 14.29
N ALA A 531 -18.62 -5.38 15.46
CA ALA A 531 -18.17 -6.26 16.54
C ALA A 531 -19.32 -6.81 17.40
N VAL A 532 -20.50 -6.19 17.37
CA VAL A 532 -21.69 -6.63 18.11
C VAL A 532 -22.28 -7.89 17.45
N SER A 533 -22.79 -8.80 18.28
CA SER A 533 -23.41 -10.05 17.79
C SER A 533 -24.72 -9.75 17.06
N LEU A 534 -25.10 -10.61 16.11
CA LEU A 534 -26.36 -10.43 15.36
C LEU A 534 -27.59 -10.44 16.29
N ALA A 535 -27.59 -11.29 17.33
CA ALA A 535 -28.64 -11.34 18.34
C ALA A 535 -28.77 -10.02 19.11
N ASP A 536 -27.65 -9.40 19.48
CA ASP A 536 -27.65 -8.11 20.15
C ASP A 536 -28.08 -6.97 19.22
N LEU A 537 -27.70 -6.99 17.94
CA LEU A 537 -28.19 -6.02 16.96
C LEU A 537 -29.72 -6.08 16.80
N ILE A 538 -30.31 -7.28 16.84
CA ILE A 538 -31.76 -7.47 16.83
C ILE A 538 -32.38 -6.87 18.10
N ASN A 539 -31.82 -7.17 19.28
CA ASN A 539 -32.29 -6.60 20.54
C ASN A 539 -32.23 -5.06 20.54
N VAL A 540 -31.22 -4.47 19.90
CA VAL A 540 -31.12 -3.00 19.76
C VAL A 540 -32.15 -2.48 18.77
N THR A 541 -32.39 -3.20 17.69
CA THR A 541 -33.40 -2.86 16.68
C THR A 541 -34.81 -2.87 17.28
N GLU A 542 -35.14 -3.84 18.13
CA GLU A 542 -36.43 -3.93 18.82
C GLU A 542 -36.67 -2.79 19.83
N LYS A 543 -35.59 -2.17 20.33
CA LYS A 543 -35.66 -0.99 21.21
C LYS A 543 -35.88 0.32 20.43
N LEU A 544 -35.71 0.33 19.11
CA LEU A 544 -35.96 1.52 18.29
C LEU A 544 -37.46 1.74 18.11
N ASP A 545 -37.90 2.97 18.33
CA ASP A 545 -39.22 3.40 17.90
C ASP A 545 -39.20 3.68 16.39
N LEU A 546 -39.35 2.62 15.60
CA LEU A 546 -39.37 2.69 14.13
C LEU A 546 -40.63 3.39 13.57
N ILE A 547 -41.58 3.76 14.44
CA ILE A 547 -42.83 4.47 14.08
C ILE A 547 -42.63 5.99 14.10
N THR A 548 -41.74 6.52 14.94
CA THR A 548 -41.37 7.95 14.96
C THR A 548 -40.29 8.26 13.93
N GLN A 549 -40.73 8.51 12.69
CA GLN A 549 -39.88 8.64 11.50
C GLN A 549 -38.97 9.89 11.46
N ASP A 550 -39.20 10.89 12.32
CA ASP A 550 -38.65 12.25 12.13
C ASP A 550 -37.55 12.68 13.11
N SER A 551 -37.07 11.81 14.01
CA SER A 551 -35.97 12.19 14.92
C SER A 551 -34.61 11.89 14.29
N ALA A 552 -33.67 12.85 14.37
CA ALA A 552 -32.30 12.66 13.87
C ALA A 552 -31.63 11.42 14.49
N MET A 553 -31.91 11.15 15.77
CA MET A 553 -31.39 9.98 16.48
C MET A 553 -31.91 8.66 15.88
N ASN A 554 -33.23 8.55 15.62
CA ASN A 554 -33.80 7.36 14.98
C ASN A 554 -33.23 7.18 13.57
N ILE A 555 -33.11 8.26 12.80
CA ILE A 555 -32.53 8.25 11.46
C ILE A 555 -31.10 7.70 11.50
N GLY A 556 -30.24 8.27 12.33
CA GLY A 556 -28.84 7.86 12.45
C GLY A 556 -28.68 6.42 12.93
N ALA A 557 -29.43 6.02 13.97
CA ALA A 557 -29.33 4.68 14.54
C ALA A 557 -29.81 3.58 13.59
N SER A 558 -30.97 3.77 12.97
CA SER A 558 -31.54 2.78 12.04
C SER A 558 -30.68 2.60 10.80
N GLU A 559 -30.15 3.68 10.20
CA GLU A 559 -29.21 3.57 9.08
C GLU A 559 -27.90 2.91 9.50
N ALA A 560 -27.42 3.13 10.72
CA ALA A 560 -26.23 2.45 11.25
C ALA A 560 -26.41 0.95 11.43
N LEU A 561 -27.53 0.54 12.04
CA LEU A 561 -27.87 -0.87 12.18
C LEU A 561 -28.08 -1.52 10.81
N PHE A 562 -28.71 -0.81 9.88
CA PHE A 562 -28.89 -1.28 8.51
C PHE A 562 -27.56 -1.57 7.82
N MET A 563 -26.58 -0.66 7.92
CA MET A 563 -25.23 -0.85 7.38
C MET A 563 -24.48 -2.00 8.07
N ALA A 564 -24.56 -2.10 9.40
CA ALA A 564 -23.89 -3.16 10.16
C ALA A 564 -24.46 -4.55 9.82
N VAL A 565 -25.78 -4.68 9.74
CA VAL A 565 -26.45 -5.92 9.31
C VAL A 565 -26.06 -6.25 7.86
N ALA A 566 -26.04 -5.27 6.96
CA ALA A 566 -25.63 -5.47 5.58
C ALA A 566 -24.20 -6.05 5.47
N ARG A 567 -23.25 -5.52 6.24
CA ARG A 567 -21.88 -6.04 6.29
C ARG A 567 -21.82 -7.47 6.83
N LYS A 568 -22.68 -7.85 7.77
CA LYS A 568 -22.79 -9.24 8.25
C LYS A 568 -23.35 -10.19 7.19
N ILE A 569 -24.37 -9.75 6.44
CA ILE A 569 -24.90 -10.51 5.30
C ILE A 569 -23.82 -10.71 4.24
N ALA A 570 -23.10 -9.64 3.87
CA ALA A 570 -22.00 -9.70 2.90
C ALA A 570 -20.86 -10.63 3.32
N LYS A 571 -20.62 -10.80 4.63
CA LYS A 571 -19.65 -11.77 5.18
C LYS A 571 -20.14 -13.22 5.15
N GLY A 572 -21.40 -13.46 4.76
CA GLY A 572 -22.01 -14.79 4.74
C GLY A 572 -22.35 -15.33 6.13
N GLU A 573 -22.58 -14.46 7.12
CA GLU A 573 -23.11 -14.90 8.42
C GLU A 573 -24.48 -15.60 8.20
N ALA A 574 -24.80 -16.61 9.01
CA ALA A 574 -26.07 -17.32 8.88
C ALA A 574 -27.23 -16.49 9.48
N PHE A 575 -28.29 -16.29 8.69
CA PHE A 575 -29.52 -15.58 9.12
C PHE A 575 -30.70 -16.56 9.18
N PRO A 576 -31.07 -17.08 10.36
CA PRO A 576 -32.31 -17.83 10.53
C PRO A 576 -33.54 -16.99 10.17
N SER A 577 -34.61 -17.62 9.67
CA SER A 577 -35.84 -16.91 9.27
C SER A 577 -36.45 -16.05 10.40
N SER A 578 -36.29 -16.45 11.67
CA SER A 578 -36.73 -15.64 12.82
C SER A 578 -36.01 -14.28 12.91
N TYR A 579 -34.72 -14.24 12.57
CA TYR A 579 -33.92 -13.01 12.58
C TYR A 579 -34.29 -12.11 11.39
N ILE A 580 -34.54 -12.73 10.24
CA ILE A 580 -34.99 -12.02 9.04
C ILE A 580 -36.33 -11.31 9.30
N VAL A 581 -37.29 -12.00 9.94
CA VAL A 581 -38.57 -11.41 10.34
C VAL A 581 -38.39 -10.24 11.32
N ALA A 582 -37.48 -10.38 12.31
CA ALA A 582 -37.22 -9.33 13.29
C ALA A 582 -36.54 -8.08 12.68
N LEU A 583 -35.76 -8.26 11.61
CA LEU A 583 -35.02 -7.20 10.93
C LEU A 583 -35.79 -6.54 9.79
N ALA A 584 -36.88 -7.14 9.29
CA ALA A 584 -37.68 -6.57 8.21
C ALA A 584 -38.23 -5.15 8.51
N PRO A 585 -38.70 -4.83 9.74
CA PRO A 585 -39.13 -3.46 10.08
C PRO A 585 -38.02 -2.42 9.96
N LEU A 586 -36.76 -2.79 10.26
CA LEU A 586 -35.60 -1.90 10.13
C LEU A 586 -35.36 -1.53 8.67
N ALA A 587 -35.33 -2.55 7.80
CA ALA A 587 -35.18 -2.35 6.36
C ALA A 587 -36.32 -1.47 5.81
N GLN A 588 -37.56 -1.74 6.21
CA GLN A 588 -38.73 -0.94 5.82
C GLN A 588 -38.61 0.52 6.24
N CYS A 589 -38.16 0.77 7.47
CA CYS A 589 -37.99 2.12 8.01
C CYS A 589 -36.92 2.93 7.26
N VAL A 590 -35.78 2.31 6.92
CA VAL A 590 -34.70 2.98 6.19
C VAL A 590 -35.13 3.26 4.75
N VAL A 591 -35.68 2.25 4.06
CA VAL A 591 -36.11 2.38 2.66
C VAL A 591 -37.25 3.39 2.51
N GLY A 592 -38.19 3.43 3.47
CA GLY A 592 -39.30 4.39 3.46
C GLY A 592 -38.88 5.85 3.58
N ARG A 593 -37.62 6.14 3.98
CA ARG A 593 -37.06 7.51 4.09
C ARG A 593 -36.21 7.92 2.89
N LEU A 594 -35.93 7.00 1.96
CA LEU A 594 -35.17 7.32 0.76
C LEU A 594 -36.03 8.14 -0.21
N ASP A 595 -35.41 9.18 -0.78
CA ASP A 595 -36.05 9.96 -1.83
C ASP A 595 -35.79 9.30 -3.19
N PHE A 596 -36.88 8.87 -3.83
CA PHE A 596 -36.86 8.21 -5.14
C PHE A 596 -37.37 9.13 -6.27
N THR A 597 -37.55 10.42 -6.02
CA THR A 597 -38.13 11.36 -7.00
C THR A 597 -37.24 11.61 -8.21
N GLU A 598 -35.92 11.57 -8.06
CA GLU A 598 -34.93 11.77 -9.13
C GLU A 598 -34.51 10.47 -9.84
N GLY A 599 -35.06 9.33 -9.40
CA GLY A 599 -34.79 7.92 -9.73
C GLY A 599 -33.66 7.56 -10.71
N GLU A 600 -33.81 7.92 -12.00
CA GLU A 600 -32.85 7.52 -13.04
C GLU A 600 -31.51 8.27 -12.97
N TRP A 601 -31.50 9.51 -12.47
CA TRP A 601 -30.37 10.44 -12.60
C TRP A 601 -29.47 10.51 -11.37
N SER A 602 -30.00 10.22 -10.19
CA SER A 602 -29.26 10.33 -8.94
C SER A 602 -29.49 9.11 -8.04
N LEU A 603 -28.41 8.68 -7.38
CA LEU A 603 -28.48 7.63 -6.37
C LEU A 603 -29.25 8.15 -5.16
N SER A 604 -30.35 7.47 -4.79
CA SER A 604 -31.06 7.72 -3.54
C SER A 604 -30.14 7.45 -2.34
N LYS A 605 -29.95 8.48 -1.52
CA LYS A 605 -28.95 8.49 -0.45
C LYS A 605 -29.60 8.48 0.94
N PRO A 606 -28.99 7.78 1.92
CA PRO A 606 -29.37 7.89 3.32
C PRO A 606 -28.92 9.23 3.91
N TRP A 607 -29.46 9.61 5.06
CA TRP A 607 -29.25 10.95 5.63
C TRP A 607 -27.97 11.05 6.47
N SER A 608 -27.59 9.96 7.16
CA SER A 608 -26.44 9.92 8.06
C SER A 608 -25.16 9.39 7.40
N ARG A 609 -25.25 8.85 6.18
CA ARG A 609 -24.10 8.27 5.46
C ARG A 609 -23.58 9.20 4.38
N PRO A 610 -22.24 9.24 4.19
CA PRO A 610 -21.66 10.12 3.21
C PRO A 610 -21.90 9.53 1.81
N SER A 611 -21.84 10.38 0.79
CA SER A 611 -22.05 9.98 -0.61
C SER A 611 -21.39 10.96 -1.57
N ALA A 612 -20.36 11.66 -1.08
CA ALA A 612 -19.64 12.69 -1.82
C ALA A 612 -18.64 12.07 -2.80
N SER A 613 -17.98 10.96 -2.41
CA SER A 613 -17.09 10.20 -3.28
C SER A 613 -17.76 8.95 -3.88
N GLN A 614 -17.18 8.40 -4.94
CA GLN A 614 -17.66 7.14 -5.54
C GLN A 614 -17.48 5.95 -4.59
N ASP A 615 -16.41 5.94 -3.77
CA ASP A 615 -16.18 4.92 -2.73
C ASP A 615 -17.29 4.92 -1.67
N GLU A 616 -17.76 6.10 -1.25
CA GLU A 616 -18.87 6.23 -0.32
C GLU A 616 -20.21 5.81 -0.94
N GLN A 617 -20.43 6.16 -2.22
CA GLN A 617 -21.62 5.76 -2.96
C GLN A 617 -21.67 4.24 -3.13
N ILE A 618 -20.55 3.59 -3.50
CA ILE A 618 -20.51 2.15 -3.68
C ILE A 618 -20.62 1.41 -2.34
N GLU A 619 -20.17 1.98 -1.22
CA GLU A 619 -20.39 1.40 0.11
C GLU A 619 -21.90 1.34 0.45
N TRP A 620 -22.64 2.41 0.15
CA TRP A 620 -24.10 2.42 0.30
C TRP A 620 -24.78 1.39 -0.62
N VAL A 621 -24.44 1.39 -1.91
CA VAL A 621 -24.97 0.41 -2.87
C VAL A 621 -24.67 -1.03 -2.43
N SER A 622 -23.46 -1.27 -1.93
CA SER A 622 -23.04 -2.57 -1.38
C SER A 622 -23.94 -3.00 -0.24
N ALA A 623 -24.29 -2.09 0.66
CA ALA A 623 -25.19 -2.41 1.77
C ALA A 623 -26.58 -2.82 1.26
N CYS A 624 -27.17 -2.05 0.35
CA CYS A 624 -28.49 -2.38 -0.23
C CYS A 624 -28.48 -3.71 -1.01
N TRP A 625 -27.40 -3.99 -1.73
CA TRP A 625 -27.21 -5.25 -2.45
C TRP A 625 -26.97 -6.43 -1.51
N ALA A 626 -26.29 -6.24 -0.38
CA ALA A 626 -26.16 -7.29 0.63
C ALA A 626 -27.53 -7.66 1.21
N TRP A 627 -28.37 -6.67 1.55
CA TRP A 627 -29.75 -6.91 1.96
C TRP A 627 -30.59 -7.65 0.91
N SER A 628 -30.27 -7.47 -0.37
CA SER A 628 -30.89 -8.19 -1.48
C SER A 628 -30.56 -9.69 -1.51
N LEU A 629 -29.52 -10.15 -0.81
CA LEU A 629 -29.23 -11.57 -0.63
C LEU A 629 -30.22 -12.28 0.32
N LEU A 630 -31.11 -11.52 0.98
CA LEU A 630 -32.20 -12.04 1.83
C LEU A 630 -33.56 -11.84 1.14
N PRO A 631 -33.96 -12.70 0.20
CA PRO A 631 -35.15 -12.51 -0.64
C PRO A 631 -36.48 -12.63 0.11
N GLU A 632 -36.48 -13.05 1.37
CA GLU A 632 -37.65 -13.23 2.23
C GLU A 632 -38.24 -11.89 2.71
N ILE A 633 -37.52 -10.77 2.56
CA ILE A 633 -37.91 -9.43 3.02
C ILE A 633 -38.79 -8.68 2.00
N ARG A 634 -39.12 -9.28 0.84
CA ARG A 634 -39.79 -8.66 -0.33
C ARG A 634 -40.62 -7.41 -0.03
N MET A 635 -40.14 -6.27 -0.51
CA MET A 635 -40.81 -4.97 -0.47
C MET A 635 -41.14 -4.47 -1.87
N THR A 636 -42.24 -3.72 -2.01
CA THR A 636 -42.52 -2.96 -3.23
C THR A 636 -41.69 -1.68 -3.21
N ILE A 637 -40.65 -1.60 -4.04
CA ILE A 637 -39.73 -0.46 -4.13
C ILE A 637 -39.72 0.05 -5.58
N SER A 638 -39.66 1.38 -5.76
CA SER A 638 -39.54 2.03 -7.06
C SER A 638 -38.16 1.81 -7.69
N GLU A 639 -37.08 2.03 -6.92
CA GLU A 639 -35.69 1.83 -7.35
C GLU A 639 -35.23 0.36 -7.24
N LYS A 640 -35.58 -0.43 -8.24
CA LYS A 640 -35.31 -1.88 -8.29
C LYS A 640 -33.83 -2.23 -8.28
N TRP A 641 -32.99 -1.40 -8.92
CA TRP A 641 -31.54 -1.65 -9.02
C TRP A 641 -30.78 -1.37 -7.72
N LEU A 642 -31.37 -0.65 -6.76
CA LEU A 642 -30.80 -0.50 -5.43
C LEU A 642 -31.03 -1.76 -4.58
N PHE A 643 -32.14 -2.47 -4.79
CA PHE A 643 -32.52 -3.70 -4.07
C PHE A 643 -32.88 -4.86 -5.00
N PRO A 644 -31.93 -5.34 -5.83
CA PRO A 644 -32.26 -6.23 -6.95
C PRO A 644 -32.86 -7.58 -6.54
N GLY A 645 -32.56 -8.09 -5.34
CA GLY A 645 -33.06 -9.38 -4.86
C GLY A 645 -34.45 -9.35 -4.22
N TRP A 646 -35.02 -8.16 -4.03
CA TRP A 646 -36.40 -8.00 -3.52
C TRP A 646 -37.43 -7.84 -4.64
N CYS A 647 -36.98 -7.65 -5.87
CA CYS A 647 -37.81 -7.42 -7.04
C CYS A 647 -37.89 -8.67 -7.93
N THR A 648 -39.03 -8.88 -8.58
CA THR A 648 -39.22 -9.98 -9.56
C THR A 648 -38.67 -9.66 -10.95
N SER A 649 -38.50 -8.37 -11.27
CA SER A 649 -37.94 -7.86 -12.52
C SER A 649 -37.30 -6.49 -12.28
N LEU A 650 -36.09 -6.28 -12.80
CA LEU A 650 -35.26 -5.09 -12.54
C LEU A 650 -35.56 -3.90 -13.47
N GLY A 651 -36.09 -4.13 -14.67
CA GLY A 651 -36.29 -3.05 -15.65
C GLY A 651 -34.97 -2.51 -16.23
N GLU A 652 -35.02 -1.28 -16.78
CA GLU A 652 -33.86 -0.61 -17.38
C GLU A 652 -32.83 -0.18 -16.32
N VAL A 653 -31.55 -0.15 -16.71
CA VAL A 653 -30.44 0.21 -15.83
C VAL A 653 -30.42 1.73 -15.62
N PRO A 654 -30.41 2.24 -14.38
CA PRO A 654 -30.36 3.68 -14.14
C PRO A 654 -28.99 4.27 -14.50
N LEU A 655 -28.98 5.56 -14.84
CA LEU A 655 -27.77 6.25 -15.27
C LEU A 655 -26.76 6.40 -14.14
N TRP A 656 -27.23 6.61 -12.91
CA TRP A 656 -26.34 6.68 -11.74
C TRP A 656 -25.52 5.39 -11.60
N LEU A 657 -26.11 4.21 -11.81
CA LEU A 657 -25.41 2.92 -11.70
C LEU A 657 -24.44 2.71 -12.86
N SER A 658 -24.80 3.19 -14.05
CA SER A 658 -23.94 3.14 -15.23
C SER A 658 -22.72 4.07 -15.11
N SER A 659 -22.85 5.16 -14.35
CA SER A 659 -21.77 6.14 -14.11
C SER A 659 -20.80 5.74 -12.99
N LEU A 660 -21.17 4.77 -12.14
CA LEU A 660 -20.33 4.31 -11.05
C LEU A 660 -19.20 3.43 -11.57
N TRP A 661 -17.96 3.86 -11.33
CA TRP A 661 -16.74 3.12 -11.62
C TRP A 661 -15.62 3.59 -10.68
N PRO A 662 -14.61 2.77 -10.33
CA PRO A 662 -13.45 3.25 -9.59
C PRO A 662 -12.72 4.39 -10.33
N ASP A 663 -12.05 5.28 -9.59
CA ASP A 663 -11.23 6.34 -10.16
C ASP A 663 -10.16 5.79 -11.13
N SER A 664 -10.03 6.41 -12.30
CA SER A 664 -9.02 6.04 -13.30
C SER A 664 -7.61 6.17 -12.69
N ASN A 665 -6.77 5.14 -12.88
CA ASN A 665 -5.40 4.99 -12.36
C ASN A 665 -5.24 4.42 -10.93
N CYS A 666 -6.24 3.72 -10.40
CA CYS A 666 -6.02 2.87 -9.22
C CYS A 666 -5.13 1.66 -9.59
N GLU A 667 -3.93 1.56 -9.03
CA GLU A 667 -3.09 0.35 -9.18
C GLU A 667 -3.72 -0.86 -8.49
N GLN A 668 -4.41 -0.63 -7.37
CA GLN A 668 -5.14 -1.64 -6.60
C GLN A 668 -6.56 -1.14 -6.31
N LEU A 669 -7.51 -2.07 -6.32
CA LEU A 669 -8.92 -1.77 -6.10
C LEU A 669 -9.18 -1.37 -4.63
N PRO A 670 -9.85 -0.24 -4.35
CA PRO A 670 -10.18 0.14 -2.98
C PRO A 670 -11.06 -0.91 -2.25
N PRO A 671 -11.03 -0.94 -0.90
CA PRO A 671 -11.80 -1.91 -0.13
C PRO A 671 -13.31 -1.89 -0.39
N ALA A 672 -13.91 -0.71 -0.59
CA ALA A 672 -15.34 -0.54 -0.85
C ALA A 672 -15.76 -1.28 -2.13
N TRP A 673 -15.00 -1.12 -3.21
CA TRP A 673 -15.22 -1.82 -4.48
C TRP A 673 -14.95 -3.31 -4.38
N THR A 674 -13.90 -3.71 -3.64
CA THR A 674 -13.61 -5.13 -3.42
C THR A 674 -14.79 -5.84 -2.73
N ASN A 675 -15.39 -5.20 -1.73
CA ASN A 675 -16.58 -5.69 -1.05
C ASN A 675 -17.79 -5.74 -1.99
N PHE A 676 -18.03 -4.66 -2.75
CA PHE A 676 -19.12 -4.60 -3.73
C PHE A 676 -19.06 -5.78 -4.71
N PHE A 677 -17.92 -6.01 -5.35
CA PHE A 677 -17.82 -7.08 -6.33
C PHE A 677 -17.96 -8.48 -5.70
N SER A 678 -17.61 -8.65 -4.42
CA SER A 678 -17.88 -9.91 -3.69
C SER A 678 -19.39 -10.13 -3.51
N ILE A 679 -20.15 -9.07 -3.18
CA ILE A 679 -21.61 -9.14 -3.04
C ILE A 679 -22.27 -9.37 -4.40
N ALA A 680 -21.79 -8.69 -5.43
CA ALA A 680 -22.24 -8.90 -6.80
C ALA A 680 -22.02 -10.34 -7.25
N ASP A 681 -20.88 -10.96 -6.90
CA ASP A 681 -20.64 -12.38 -7.18
C ASP A 681 -21.66 -13.29 -6.49
N GLU A 682 -21.95 -13.08 -5.19
CA GLU A 682 -22.96 -13.85 -4.47
C GLU A 682 -24.34 -13.69 -5.11
N TRP A 683 -24.74 -12.47 -5.44
CA TRP A 683 -26.04 -12.22 -6.07
C TRP A 683 -26.15 -12.89 -7.45
N VAL A 684 -25.09 -12.82 -8.27
CA VAL A 684 -25.05 -13.45 -9.60
C VAL A 684 -25.08 -14.99 -9.53
N LYS A 685 -24.65 -15.61 -8.41
CA LYS A 685 -24.73 -17.08 -8.24
C LYS A 685 -26.15 -17.59 -8.35
N ASP A 686 -27.11 -16.88 -7.76
CA ASP A 686 -28.51 -17.32 -7.68
C ASP A 686 -29.34 -17.00 -8.93
N LEU A 687 -28.78 -16.22 -9.86
CA LEU A 687 -29.44 -15.96 -11.15
C LEU A 687 -29.54 -17.24 -12.00
N SER A 688 -30.76 -17.54 -12.45
CA SER A 688 -31.05 -18.67 -13.34
C SER A 688 -30.64 -18.41 -14.80
N GLN A 689 -30.59 -17.14 -15.21
CA GLN A 689 -30.23 -16.70 -16.56
C GLN A 689 -29.42 -15.40 -16.49
N PRO A 690 -28.54 -15.13 -17.46
CA PRO A 690 -27.78 -13.88 -17.50
C PRO A 690 -28.69 -12.69 -17.81
N LEU A 691 -28.32 -11.51 -17.31
CA LEU A 691 -28.96 -10.25 -17.65
C LEU A 691 -28.54 -9.80 -19.05
N MET A 692 -29.52 -9.46 -19.90
CA MET A 692 -29.27 -9.01 -21.29
C MET A 692 -28.52 -7.67 -21.31
N ASP A 693 -29.01 -6.67 -20.56
CA ASP A 693 -28.40 -5.33 -20.46
C ASP A 693 -27.80 -5.13 -19.08
N ALA A 694 -26.79 -5.93 -18.75
CA ALA A 694 -26.14 -5.85 -17.46
C ALA A 694 -25.35 -4.54 -17.30
N PRO A 695 -25.50 -3.80 -16.18
CA PRO A 695 -24.64 -2.66 -15.87
C PRO A 695 -23.17 -3.07 -15.88
N ARG A 696 -22.31 -2.11 -16.21
CA ARG A 696 -20.86 -2.29 -16.28
C ARG A 696 -20.27 -3.02 -15.06
N LEU A 697 -20.75 -2.65 -13.87
CA LEU A 697 -20.34 -3.23 -12.58
C LEU A 697 -20.60 -4.74 -12.42
N LEU A 698 -21.54 -5.32 -13.18
CA LEU A 698 -21.83 -6.75 -13.13
C LEU A 698 -21.03 -7.58 -14.13
N LYS A 699 -20.41 -6.95 -15.13
CA LYS A 699 -19.76 -7.64 -16.24
C LYS A 699 -18.66 -8.61 -15.75
N ILE A 700 -17.87 -8.21 -14.74
CA ILE A 700 -16.82 -9.06 -14.14
C ILE A 700 -17.43 -10.33 -13.50
N ALA A 701 -18.52 -10.21 -12.73
CA ALA A 701 -19.17 -11.34 -12.08
C ALA A 701 -19.84 -12.29 -13.09
N LEU A 702 -20.50 -11.73 -14.12
CA LEU A 702 -21.12 -12.50 -15.20
C LEU A 702 -20.10 -13.32 -15.99
N LEU A 703 -18.94 -12.72 -16.31
CA LEU A 703 -17.82 -13.39 -16.95
C LEU A 703 -17.22 -14.49 -16.06
N GLY A 704 -17.09 -14.23 -14.75
CA GLY A 704 -16.66 -15.24 -13.79
C GLY A 704 -17.56 -16.47 -13.77
N LYS A 705 -18.89 -16.30 -13.85
CA LYS A 705 -19.85 -17.41 -13.92
C LYS A 705 -19.84 -18.12 -15.29
N ALA A 706 -19.63 -17.36 -16.36
CA ALA A 706 -19.48 -17.92 -17.72
C ALA A 706 -18.23 -18.81 -17.82
N ALA A 707 -17.12 -18.41 -17.21
CA ALA A 707 -15.90 -19.21 -17.14
C ALA A 707 -16.10 -20.54 -16.38
N ARG A 708 -17.00 -20.57 -15.39
CA ARG A 708 -17.39 -21.80 -14.67
C ARG A 708 -18.39 -22.67 -15.44
N GLY A 709 -18.85 -22.21 -16.61
CA GLY A 709 -19.70 -22.98 -17.50
C GLY A 709 -21.18 -22.96 -17.19
N VAL A 710 -21.65 -22.01 -16.36
CA VAL A 710 -23.09 -21.88 -16.06
C VAL A 710 -23.86 -21.33 -17.26
N TRP A 711 -23.26 -20.42 -18.03
CA TRP A 711 -23.82 -19.85 -19.25
C TRP A 711 -22.72 -19.40 -20.22
N SER A 712 -23.08 -19.07 -21.45
CA SER A 712 -22.16 -18.53 -22.45
C SER A 712 -21.83 -17.05 -22.18
N ALA A 713 -20.57 -16.66 -22.37
CA ALA A 713 -20.15 -15.26 -22.30
C ALA A 713 -20.69 -14.46 -23.48
N GLN A 714 -21.12 -13.21 -23.22
CA GLN A 714 -21.62 -12.30 -24.25
C GLN A 714 -20.54 -11.29 -24.65
N PRO A 715 -20.37 -10.99 -25.96
CA PRO A 715 -19.38 -10.02 -26.43
C PRO A 715 -19.51 -8.63 -25.80
N SER A 716 -20.75 -8.17 -25.56
CA SER A 716 -21.03 -6.85 -24.95
C SER A 716 -20.52 -6.71 -23.52
N TRP A 717 -20.22 -7.81 -22.82
CA TRP A 717 -19.65 -7.77 -21.48
C TRP A 717 -18.16 -7.39 -21.48
N TRP A 718 -17.48 -7.49 -22.62
CA TRP A 718 -16.07 -7.13 -22.75
C TRP A 718 -15.87 -5.66 -23.10
N GLN A 719 -16.79 -5.04 -23.84
CA GLN A 719 -16.65 -3.68 -24.38
C GLN A 719 -16.19 -2.68 -23.31
N ASP A 720 -16.91 -2.56 -22.18
CA ASP A 720 -16.56 -1.61 -21.10
C ASP A 720 -15.33 -2.01 -20.25
N LEU A 721 -14.80 -3.22 -20.43
CA LEU A 721 -13.60 -3.71 -19.74
C LEU A 721 -12.36 -3.55 -20.62
N THR A 722 -12.52 -3.65 -21.94
CA THR A 722 -11.43 -3.51 -22.91
C THR A 722 -11.02 -2.06 -23.16
N ASP A 723 -11.89 -1.08 -22.91
CA ASP A 723 -11.53 0.35 -23.07
C ASP A 723 -10.52 0.83 -22.00
N PHE A 724 -10.23 0.00 -20.99
CA PHE A 724 -9.41 0.32 -19.82
C PHE A 724 -8.22 -0.62 -19.67
N VAL A 725 -7.59 -1.04 -20.77
CA VAL A 725 -6.46 -2.02 -20.80
C VAL A 725 -5.31 -1.68 -19.84
N HIS A 726 -5.17 -0.42 -19.42
CA HIS A 726 -4.15 0.04 -18.49
C HIS A 726 -4.48 -0.21 -17.00
N GLU A 727 -5.69 -0.64 -16.67
CA GLU A 727 -6.14 -0.86 -15.29
C GLU A 727 -5.88 -2.30 -14.82
N ALA A 728 -4.69 -2.52 -14.24
CA ALA A 728 -4.24 -3.84 -13.76
C ALA A 728 -5.26 -4.55 -12.85
N TRP A 729 -5.98 -3.80 -12.01
CA TRP A 729 -6.94 -4.34 -11.06
C TRP A 729 -8.12 -5.10 -11.71
N ILE A 730 -8.54 -4.73 -12.94
CA ILE A 730 -9.65 -5.40 -13.65
C ILE A 730 -9.26 -6.85 -13.93
N PHE A 731 -8.03 -7.04 -14.40
CA PHE A 731 -7.46 -8.36 -14.70
C PHE A 731 -7.29 -9.17 -13.43
N GLU A 732 -6.68 -8.60 -12.39
CA GLU A 732 -6.53 -9.29 -11.10
C GLU A 732 -7.87 -9.71 -10.52
N SER A 733 -8.87 -8.83 -10.58
CA SER A 733 -10.23 -9.09 -10.09
C SER A 733 -10.94 -10.20 -10.85
N LEU A 734 -10.80 -10.24 -12.19
CA LEU A 734 -11.40 -11.29 -13.02
C LEU A 734 -10.67 -12.64 -12.83
N LEU A 735 -9.33 -12.63 -12.83
CA LEU A 735 -8.52 -13.83 -12.66
C LEU A 735 -8.74 -14.49 -11.29
N LYS A 736 -8.87 -13.68 -10.22
CA LYS A 736 -9.23 -14.19 -8.88
C LYS A 736 -10.55 -14.95 -8.87
N ARG A 737 -11.52 -14.56 -9.71
CA ARG A 737 -12.85 -15.19 -9.80
C ARG A 737 -12.86 -16.46 -10.66
N ILE A 738 -12.06 -16.47 -11.72
CA ILE A 738 -11.98 -17.59 -12.67
C ILE A 738 -11.06 -18.71 -12.15
N ASN A 739 -10.19 -18.39 -11.17
CA ASN A 739 -9.02 -19.16 -10.76
C ASN A 739 -7.94 -19.15 -11.86
N PHE A 740 -6.74 -18.66 -11.52
CA PHE A 740 -5.67 -18.35 -12.48
C PHE A 740 -5.28 -19.55 -13.36
N ASN A 741 -5.41 -20.78 -12.86
CA ASN A 741 -5.14 -22.02 -13.61
C ASN A 741 -6.46 -22.71 -14.00
N ASN A 742 -7.18 -22.16 -14.98
CA ASN A 742 -8.46 -22.70 -15.43
C ASN A 742 -8.56 -22.74 -16.97
N PRO A 743 -8.01 -23.78 -17.63
CA PRO A 743 -8.05 -23.91 -19.08
C PRO A 743 -9.46 -24.05 -19.63
N ASP A 744 -10.37 -24.72 -18.92
CA ASP A 744 -11.77 -24.85 -19.32
C ASP A 744 -12.49 -23.49 -19.32
N GLY A 745 -12.15 -22.63 -18.37
CA GLY A 745 -12.63 -21.24 -18.33
C GLY A 745 -12.15 -20.44 -19.52
N ALA A 746 -10.86 -20.57 -19.89
CA ALA A 746 -10.31 -19.91 -21.07
C ALA A 746 -11.01 -20.34 -22.36
N VAL A 747 -11.25 -21.64 -22.56
CA VAL A 747 -11.99 -22.18 -23.72
C VAL A 747 -13.39 -21.58 -23.84
N ARG A 748 -14.08 -21.37 -22.72
CA ARG A 748 -15.45 -20.82 -22.70
C ARG A 748 -15.50 -19.33 -22.96
N LEU A 749 -14.48 -18.59 -22.55
CA LEU A 749 -14.44 -17.13 -22.67
C LEU A 749 -13.88 -16.67 -24.03
N TRP A 750 -12.96 -17.42 -24.61
CA TRP A 750 -12.19 -17.04 -25.79
C TRP A 750 -13.03 -16.63 -27.00
N PRO A 751 -14.07 -17.37 -27.44
CA PRO A 751 -14.86 -16.98 -28.61
C PRO A 751 -15.57 -15.63 -28.42
N SER A 752 -16.10 -15.39 -27.22
CA SER A 752 -16.79 -14.13 -26.88
C SER A 752 -15.82 -12.95 -26.81
N PHE A 753 -14.62 -13.16 -26.23
CA PHE A 753 -13.58 -12.14 -26.16
C PHE A 753 -13.11 -11.74 -27.56
N LEU A 754 -12.82 -12.74 -28.42
CA LEU A 754 -12.33 -12.50 -29.78
C LEU A 754 -13.35 -11.79 -30.66
N LEU A 755 -14.64 -12.15 -30.52
CA LEU A 755 -15.72 -11.44 -31.21
C LEU A 755 -15.81 -9.96 -30.76
N SER A 756 -15.60 -9.69 -29.48
CA SER A 756 -15.52 -8.30 -28.99
C SER A 756 -14.28 -7.57 -29.53
N GLU A 757 -13.11 -8.21 -29.54
CA GLU A 757 -11.86 -7.65 -30.09
C GLU A 757 -12.03 -7.29 -31.56
N ARG A 758 -12.65 -8.18 -32.35
CA ARG A 758 -12.89 -7.99 -33.78
C ARG A 758 -13.88 -6.87 -34.09
N THR A 759 -14.85 -6.65 -33.22
CA THR A 759 -15.92 -5.64 -33.43
C THR A 759 -15.59 -4.28 -32.83
N ASN A 760 -14.61 -4.21 -31.91
CA ASN A 760 -14.14 -2.94 -31.35
C ASN A 760 -13.06 -2.31 -32.26
N SER A 761 -13.01 -0.98 -32.33
CA SER A 761 -12.02 -0.23 -33.12
C SER A 761 -10.67 -0.04 -32.39
N ASP A 762 -10.58 -0.42 -31.12
CA ASP A 762 -9.38 -0.21 -30.31
C ASP A 762 -8.37 -1.36 -30.43
N ASP A 763 -7.24 -1.07 -31.10
CA ASP A 763 -6.10 -1.98 -31.28
C ASP A 763 -5.41 -2.35 -29.95
N LEU A 764 -5.65 -1.61 -28.85
CA LEU A 764 -5.01 -1.85 -27.55
C LEU A 764 -5.46 -3.15 -26.87
N SER A 765 -6.69 -3.60 -27.15
CA SER A 765 -7.25 -4.87 -26.65
C SER A 765 -6.36 -6.09 -26.96
N ARG A 766 -5.63 -6.04 -28.09
CA ARG A 766 -4.69 -7.07 -28.56
C ARG A 766 -3.46 -7.25 -27.66
N TYR A 767 -3.12 -6.24 -26.88
CA TYR A 767 -1.98 -6.24 -25.96
C TYR A 767 -2.40 -6.40 -24.50
N SER A 768 -3.68 -6.68 -24.25
CA SER A 768 -4.18 -6.81 -22.88
C SER A 768 -3.57 -8.03 -22.15
N PRO A 769 -3.24 -7.89 -20.85
CA PRO A 769 -2.84 -9.01 -20.00
C PRO A 769 -3.86 -10.16 -20.01
N LEU A 770 -5.16 -9.86 -20.15
CA LEU A 770 -6.21 -10.86 -20.26
C LEU A 770 -6.07 -11.74 -21.51
N ARG A 771 -5.86 -11.11 -22.68
CA ARG A 771 -5.67 -11.85 -23.93
C ARG A 771 -4.47 -12.77 -23.85
N ARG A 772 -3.38 -12.27 -23.26
CA ARG A 772 -2.18 -13.09 -23.00
C ARG A 772 -2.52 -14.28 -22.09
N TRP A 773 -3.20 -14.05 -20.98
CA TRP A 773 -3.62 -15.13 -20.08
C TRP A 773 -4.51 -16.16 -20.79
N LEU A 774 -5.51 -15.72 -21.56
CA LEU A 774 -6.39 -16.63 -22.33
C LEU A 774 -5.56 -17.54 -23.25
N LEU A 775 -4.63 -16.96 -24.01
CA LEU A 775 -3.78 -17.70 -24.95
C LEU A 775 -2.78 -18.64 -24.25
N GLU A 776 -2.24 -18.25 -23.09
CA GLU A 776 -1.35 -19.10 -22.27
C GLU A 776 -2.07 -20.33 -21.70
N GLN A 777 -3.39 -20.27 -21.51
CA GLN A 777 -4.19 -21.39 -21.00
C GLN A 777 -4.77 -22.31 -22.10
N LEU A 778 -4.79 -21.86 -23.36
CA LEU A 778 -5.38 -22.58 -24.48
C LEU A 778 -4.33 -23.48 -25.17
N ASN A 779 -4.78 -24.62 -25.68
CA ASN A 779 -4.02 -25.36 -26.70
C ASN A 779 -4.58 -25.06 -28.10
N PRO A 780 -3.80 -25.24 -29.19
CA PRO A 780 -4.22 -24.87 -30.54
C PRO A 780 -5.53 -25.50 -30.99
N ALA A 781 -5.78 -26.77 -30.63
CA ALA A 781 -7.02 -27.45 -31.00
C ALA A 781 -8.24 -26.81 -30.31
N SER A 782 -8.16 -26.55 -29.01
CA SER A 782 -9.26 -25.95 -28.24
C SER A 782 -9.51 -24.47 -28.59
N GLY A 783 -8.45 -23.69 -28.86
CA GLY A 783 -8.55 -22.28 -29.15
C GLY A 783 -8.95 -21.94 -30.59
N LEU A 784 -8.81 -22.88 -31.54
CA LEU A 784 -9.21 -22.66 -32.94
C LEU A 784 -10.54 -23.35 -33.30
N ASN A 785 -10.78 -24.58 -32.82
CA ASN A 785 -12.00 -25.32 -33.17
C ASN A 785 -13.29 -24.70 -32.58
N SER A 786 -13.17 -23.85 -31.56
CA SER A 786 -14.28 -23.15 -30.92
C SER A 786 -14.67 -21.84 -31.62
N LEU A 787 -13.92 -21.42 -32.64
CA LEU A 787 -14.08 -20.13 -33.30
C LEU A 787 -14.94 -20.23 -34.57
N THR A 788 -15.59 -19.11 -34.91
CA THR A 788 -16.28 -18.99 -36.20
C THR A 788 -15.28 -18.76 -37.33
N HIS A 789 -15.73 -18.96 -38.58
CA HIS A 789 -14.91 -18.71 -39.77
C HIS A 789 -14.40 -17.26 -39.83
N ASP A 790 -15.25 -16.28 -39.51
CA ASP A 790 -14.87 -14.86 -39.45
C ASP A 790 -13.78 -14.59 -38.40
N ASP A 791 -13.82 -15.30 -37.28
CA ASP A 791 -12.85 -15.14 -36.21
C ASP A 791 -11.48 -15.72 -36.61
N LEU A 792 -11.47 -16.84 -37.33
CA LEU A 792 -10.25 -17.41 -37.92
C LEU A 792 -9.65 -16.47 -38.96
N LEU A 793 -10.47 -15.88 -39.84
CA LEU A 793 -10.02 -14.87 -40.80
C LEU A 793 -9.50 -13.61 -40.12
N TYR A 794 -10.13 -13.17 -39.02
CA TYR A 794 -9.64 -12.06 -38.24
C TYR A 794 -8.26 -12.34 -37.62
N LEU A 795 -8.07 -13.51 -37.00
CA LEU A 795 -6.76 -13.93 -36.49
C LEU A 795 -5.70 -14.06 -37.60
N ALA A 796 -6.10 -14.52 -38.80
CA ALA A 796 -5.23 -14.60 -39.97
C ALA A 796 -4.73 -13.22 -40.44
N LYS A 797 -5.44 -12.14 -40.11
CA LYS A 797 -4.99 -10.77 -40.37
C LYS A 797 -3.98 -10.27 -39.35
N ILE A 798 -3.70 -10.98 -38.26
CA ILE A 798 -2.73 -10.60 -37.20
C ILE A 798 -2.07 -11.83 -36.54
N PRO A 799 -1.56 -12.82 -37.31
CA PRO A 799 -1.03 -14.07 -36.77
C PRO A 799 0.19 -13.87 -35.87
N GLU A 800 0.93 -12.77 -36.04
CA GLU A 800 2.05 -12.37 -35.18
C GLU A 800 1.64 -12.12 -33.72
N SER A 801 0.37 -11.81 -33.48
CA SER A 801 -0.20 -11.60 -32.14
C SER A 801 -0.49 -12.91 -31.38
N LEU A 802 -0.33 -14.08 -32.02
CA LEU A 802 -0.58 -15.38 -31.44
C LEU A 802 0.71 -16.11 -31.03
N PRO A 803 0.64 -17.02 -30.03
CA PRO A 803 1.76 -17.89 -29.69
C PRO A 803 2.18 -18.76 -30.88
N PRO A 804 3.49 -19.08 -31.05
CA PRO A 804 4.00 -19.82 -32.19
C PRO A 804 3.28 -21.13 -32.50
N GLU A 805 2.83 -21.85 -31.47
CA GLU A 805 2.10 -23.12 -31.56
C GLU A 805 0.70 -23.02 -32.19
N PHE A 806 0.08 -21.83 -32.21
CA PHE A 806 -1.22 -21.60 -32.84
C PHE A 806 -1.12 -21.31 -34.35
N ARG A 807 0.06 -20.88 -34.82
CA ARG A 807 0.20 -20.32 -36.18
C ARG A 807 0.09 -21.37 -37.27
N ALA A 808 0.77 -22.51 -37.14
CA ALA A 808 0.68 -23.60 -38.11
C ALA A 808 -0.76 -24.19 -38.18
N PRO A 809 -1.40 -24.53 -37.04
CA PRO A 809 -2.78 -25.01 -37.03
C PRO A 809 -3.79 -23.99 -37.59
N LEU A 810 -3.62 -22.69 -37.28
CA LEU A 810 -4.45 -21.62 -37.87
C LEU A 810 -4.29 -21.59 -39.38
N LEU A 811 -3.05 -21.60 -39.89
CA LEU A 811 -2.79 -21.59 -41.32
C LEU A 811 -3.42 -22.82 -42.01
N SER A 812 -3.30 -24.01 -41.41
CA SER A 812 -3.96 -25.22 -41.92
C SER A 812 -5.48 -25.12 -41.96
N SER A 813 -6.11 -24.47 -40.96
CA SER A 813 -7.57 -24.30 -40.91
C SER A 813 -8.11 -23.38 -42.02
N LEU A 814 -7.27 -22.52 -42.58
CA LEU A 814 -7.63 -21.57 -43.63
C LEU A 814 -7.52 -22.17 -45.05
N MET A 815 -7.03 -23.41 -45.19
CA MET A 815 -6.86 -24.07 -46.49
C MET A 815 -8.15 -24.17 -47.31
N THR A 816 -9.31 -24.21 -46.65
CA THR A 816 -10.62 -24.25 -47.30
C THR A 816 -11.21 -22.86 -47.57
N ALA A 817 -10.55 -21.79 -47.10
CA ALA A 817 -11.05 -20.41 -47.09
C ALA A 817 -10.31 -19.47 -48.07
N ILE A 818 -9.29 -19.96 -48.78
CA ILE A 818 -8.41 -19.12 -49.62
C ILE A 818 -9.14 -18.33 -50.70
N SER A 819 -10.26 -18.84 -51.23
CA SER A 819 -11.06 -18.10 -52.22
C SER A 819 -11.60 -16.77 -51.69
N GLU A 820 -11.76 -16.61 -50.37
CA GLU A 820 -12.22 -15.38 -49.74
C GLU A 820 -11.06 -14.39 -49.45
N MET A 821 -9.82 -14.85 -49.65
CA MET A 821 -8.58 -14.10 -49.41
C MET A 821 -7.98 -13.53 -50.70
N GLU A 822 -8.74 -13.55 -51.80
CA GLU A 822 -8.31 -13.22 -53.17
C GLU A 822 -7.69 -11.82 -53.31
N TYR A 823 -7.97 -10.91 -52.38
CA TYR A 823 -7.46 -9.54 -52.36
C TYR A 823 -6.17 -9.34 -51.55
N TRP A 824 -5.61 -10.39 -50.94
CA TRP A 824 -4.42 -10.25 -50.08
C TRP A 824 -3.13 -10.53 -50.87
N GLU A 825 -2.11 -9.71 -50.66
CA GLU A 825 -0.78 -10.00 -51.18
C GLU A 825 -0.24 -11.28 -50.53
N GLN A 826 -0.11 -12.35 -51.32
CA GLN A 826 0.09 -13.72 -50.82
C GLN A 826 1.40 -13.89 -50.03
N LEU A 827 2.50 -13.30 -50.51
CA LEU A 827 3.80 -13.38 -49.84
C LEU A 827 3.83 -12.62 -48.50
N PRO A 828 3.48 -11.32 -48.43
CA PRO A 828 3.34 -10.61 -47.15
C PRO A 828 2.37 -11.29 -46.18
N PHE A 829 1.27 -11.87 -46.68
CA PHE A 829 0.33 -12.61 -45.85
C PHE A 829 0.99 -13.80 -45.16
N LEU A 830 1.63 -14.70 -45.92
CA LEU A 830 2.31 -15.86 -45.34
C LEU A 830 3.44 -15.42 -44.41
N GLN A 831 4.23 -14.41 -44.80
CA GLN A 831 5.38 -13.92 -44.02
C GLN A 831 5.06 -13.59 -42.56
N ARG A 832 3.84 -13.11 -42.29
CA ARG A 832 3.38 -12.73 -40.94
C ARG A 832 3.21 -13.90 -39.98
N PHE A 833 2.97 -15.11 -40.49
CA PHE A 833 2.91 -16.32 -39.65
C PHE A 833 4.30 -16.71 -39.12
N GLY A 834 5.34 -16.46 -39.91
CA GLY A 834 6.73 -16.73 -39.56
C GLY A 834 7.09 -18.23 -39.47
N PRO A 835 8.34 -18.54 -39.09
CA PRO A 835 8.92 -19.88 -39.25
C PRO A 835 8.19 -21.02 -38.52
N SER A 836 7.45 -20.73 -37.44
CA SER A 836 6.71 -21.77 -36.70
C SER A 836 5.55 -22.36 -37.50
N ALA A 837 5.08 -21.68 -38.55
CA ALA A 837 4.03 -22.17 -39.44
C ALA A 837 4.54 -22.99 -40.63
N ALA A 838 5.87 -23.11 -40.81
CA ALA A 838 6.48 -23.86 -41.92
C ALA A 838 5.94 -25.29 -42.13
N PRO A 839 5.60 -26.08 -41.08
CA PRO A 839 5.03 -27.42 -41.28
C PRO A 839 3.74 -27.44 -42.12
N SER A 840 2.93 -26.38 -42.07
CA SER A 840 1.67 -26.28 -42.81
C SER A 840 1.87 -25.92 -44.28
N LEU A 841 3.01 -25.32 -44.66
CA LEU A 841 3.31 -24.96 -46.04
C LEU A 841 3.39 -26.17 -46.96
N VAL A 842 3.82 -27.34 -46.44
CA VAL A 842 3.86 -28.58 -47.22
C VAL A 842 2.46 -28.95 -47.73
N SER A 843 1.42 -28.78 -46.91
CA SER A 843 0.04 -29.03 -47.31
C SER A 843 -0.45 -28.00 -48.33
N TYR A 844 -0.01 -26.74 -48.24
CA TYR A 844 -0.31 -25.73 -49.25
C TYR A 844 0.28 -26.10 -50.62
N LEU A 845 1.54 -26.55 -50.65
CA LEU A 845 2.20 -27.02 -51.87
C LEU A 845 1.54 -28.29 -52.45
N GLN A 846 1.09 -29.22 -51.60
CA GLN A 846 0.39 -30.43 -52.05
C GLN A 846 -0.98 -30.16 -52.68
N ASN A 847 -1.62 -29.05 -52.32
CA ASN A 847 -2.94 -28.66 -52.83
C ASN A 847 -2.85 -27.53 -53.88
N ASP A 848 -1.64 -27.17 -54.33
CA ASP A 848 -1.36 -26.10 -55.30
C ASP A 848 -1.95 -24.73 -54.88
N ILE A 849 -1.83 -24.39 -53.59
CA ILE A 849 -2.36 -23.16 -52.99
C ILE A 849 -1.22 -22.18 -52.70
N MET A 850 -1.33 -20.92 -53.17
CA MET A 850 -0.34 -19.85 -52.94
C MET A 850 1.11 -20.31 -53.20
N VAL A 851 1.30 -21.09 -54.27
CA VAL A 851 2.49 -21.93 -54.51
C VAL A 851 3.78 -21.12 -54.45
N ASP A 852 3.88 -20.01 -55.19
CA ASP A 852 5.10 -19.19 -55.25
C ASP A 852 5.48 -18.63 -53.88
N ALA A 853 4.50 -18.07 -53.16
CA ALA A 853 4.70 -17.51 -51.82
C ALA A 853 5.06 -18.60 -50.79
N ALA A 854 4.44 -19.78 -50.88
CA ALA A 854 4.72 -20.91 -50.00
C ALA A 854 6.11 -21.51 -50.25
N ILE A 855 6.57 -21.57 -51.51
CA ILE A 855 7.93 -21.99 -51.88
C ILE A 855 8.96 -21.02 -51.30
N GLU A 856 8.75 -19.72 -51.48
CA GLU A 856 9.66 -18.69 -50.98
C GLU A 856 9.78 -18.73 -49.46
N CYS A 857 8.64 -18.78 -48.74
CA CYS A 857 8.62 -18.90 -47.28
C CYS A 857 9.24 -20.22 -46.79
N LEU A 858 9.03 -21.34 -47.50
CA LEU A 858 9.59 -22.64 -47.11
C LEU A 858 11.11 -22.67 -47.21
N TRP A 859 11.68 -22.09 -48.27
CA TRP A 859 13.13 -21.97 -48.41
C TRP A 859 13.75 -21.06 -47.36
N ASP A 860 13.07 -19.98 -46.98
CA ASP A 860 13.51 -19.05 -45.94
C ASP A 860 13.45 -19.69 -44.53
N TRP A 861 12.36 -20.41 -44.21
CA TRP A 861 12.10 -20.87 -42.85
C TRP A 861 12.61 -22.28 -42.53
N GLN A 862 12.52 -23.21 -43.49
CA GLN A 862 12.90 -24.62 -43.32
C GLN A 862 13.49 -25.22 -44.61
N PRO A 863 14.71 -24.80 -45.00
CA PRO A 863 15.35 -25.27 -46.24
C PRO A 863 15.58 -26.79 -46.27
N GLU A 864 15.81 -27.43 -45.12
CA GLU A 864 15.96 -28.88 -45.04
C GLU A 864 14.68 -29.64 -45.40
N THR A 865 13.51 -29.07 -45.08
CA THR A 865 12.21 -29.64 -45.47
C THR A 865 12.01 -29.49 -46.99
N ALA A 866 12.40 -28.36 -47.58
CA ALA A 866 12.38 -28.17 -49.03
C ALA A 866 13.31 -29.16 -49.76
N VAL A 867 14.54 -29.36 -49.26
CA VAL A 867 15.48 -30.37 -49.76
C VAL A 867 14.89 -31.78 -49.64
N ALA A 868 14.24 -32.09 -48.51
CA ALA A 868 13.57 -33.37 -48.33
C ALA A 868 12.41 -33.58 -49.31
N LEU A 869 11.65 -32.54 -49.65
CA LEU A 869 10.58 -32.60 -50.66
C LEU A 869 11.13 -32.82 -52.08
N LEU A 870 12.25 -32.19 -52.43
CA LEU A 870 12.94 -32.44 -53.71
C LEU A 870 13.45 -33.88 -53.84
N ARG A 871 13.80 -34.52 -52.70
CA ARG A 871 14.35 -35.88 -52.65
C ARG A 871 13.32 -36.98 -52.43
N LYS A 872 12.16 -36.66 -51.83
CA LYS A 872 11.08 -37.60 -51.58
C LYS A 872 10.10 -37.65 -52.76
N LYS A 873 9.59 -38.85 -53.08
CA LYS A 873 8.39 -39.03 -53.93
C LYS A 873 7.10 -38.65 -53.21
N THR A 874 7.07 -37.45 -52.62
CA THR A 874 5.84 -36.88 -52.05
C THR A 874 4.96 -36.44 -53.23
N PRO A 875 3.64 -36.70 -53.24
CA PRO A 875 2.79 -36.32 -54.37
C PRO A 875 2.64 -34.80 -54.43
N LEU A 876 3.57 -34.13 -55.14
CA LEU A 876 3.49 -32.73 -55.55
C LEU A 876 3.21 -32.68 -57.05
N SER A 877 2.51 -31.65 -57.51
CA SER A 877 2.34 -31.41 -58.95
C SER A 877 3.70 -31.13 -59.61
N ALA A 878 3.84 -31.49 -60.89
CA ALA A 878 5.08 -31.23 -61.63
C ALA A 878 5.42 -29.73 -61.66
N THR A 879 4.40 -28.87 -61.72
CA THR A 879 4.53 -27.41 -61.65
C THR A 879 5.11 -26.95 -60.32
N THR A 880 4.56 -27.42 -59.20
CA THR A 880 5.03 -27.05 -57.85
C THR A 880 6.44 -27.57 -57.56
N LEU A 881 6.74 -28.80 -57.97
CA LEU A 881 8.08 -29.38 -57.83
C LEU A 881 9.11 -28.63 -58.70
N GLY A 882 8.71 -28.21 -59.90
CA GLY A 882 9.51 -27.35 -60.79
C GLY A 882 9.77 -25.97 -60.18
N GLY A 883 8.76 -25.33 -59.61
CA GLY A 883 8.90 -24.06 -58.89
C GLY A 883 9.85 -24.17 -57.68
N LEU A 884 9.75 -25.25 -56.91
CA LEU A 884 10.61 -25.49 -55.74
C LEU A 884 12.09 -25.61 -56.14
N ALA A 885 12.37 -26.25 -57.28
CA ALA A 885 13.71 -26.37 -57.84
C ALA A 885 14.23 -25.03 -58.38
N LEU A 886 13.37 -24.25 -59.05
CA LEU A 886 13.73 -22.93 -59.60
C LEU A 886 14.09 -21.92 -58.51
N SER A 887 13.35 -21.92 -57.40
CA SER A 887 13.59 -21.02 -56.25
C SER A 887 14.65 -21.54 -55.27
N CYS A 888 15.37 -22.62 -55.61
CA CYS A 888 16.36 -23.22 -54.72
C CYS A 888 17.58 -22.29 -54.50
N PRO A 889 17.92 -21.96 -53.23
CA PRO A 889 19.06 -21.10 -52.93
C PRO A 889 20.40 -21.81 -53.18
N ALA A 890 21.44 -21.03 -53.45
CA ALA A 890 22.73 -21.54 -53.94
C ALA A 890 23.44 -22.52 -53.00
N ASN A 891 23.18 -22.45 -51.69
CA ASN A 891 23.72 -23.33 -50.65
C ASN A 891 23.06 -24.73 -50.61
N HIS A 892 21.89 -24.91 -51.23
CA HIS A 892 21.17 -26.20 -51.28
C HIS A 892 21.03 -26.76 -52.71
N LEU A 893 21.78 -26.19 -53.66
CA LEU A 893 21.71 -26.45 -55.10
C LEU A 893 21.83 -27.93 -55.47
N THR A 894 22.57 -28.72 -54.68
CA THR A 894 22.80 -30.16 -54.93
C THR A 894 21.50 -30.95 -55.10
N ALA A 895 20.49 -30.67 -54.27
CA ALA A 895 19.22 -31.42 -54.32
C ALA A 895 18.38 -31.09 -55.56
N ALA A 896 18.39 -29.82 -56.01
CA ALA A 896 17.72 -29.41 -57.24
C ALA A 896 18.42 -29.97 -58.48
N ILE A 897 19.76 -30.02 -58.48
CA ILE A 897 20.55 -30.64 -59.56
C ILE A 897 20.25 -32.14 -59.67
N GLU A 898 20.25 -32.86 -58.55
CA GLU A 898 19.92 -34.30 -58.51
C GLU A 898 18.53 -34.57 -59.09
N LEU A 899 17.53 -33.76 -58.73
CA LEU A 899 16.18 -33.89 -59.25
C LEU A 899 16.12 -33.63 -60.76
N LEU A 900 16.70 -32.52 -61.25
CA LEU A 900 16.62 -32.12 -62.66
C LEU A 900 17.43 -33.02 -63.60
N LEU A 901 18.45 -33.72 -63.09
CA LEU A 901 19.16 -34.77 -63.85
C LEU A 901 18.33 -36.07 -63.94
N ASN A 902 17.61 -36.44 -62.88
CA ASN A 902 16.81 -37.66 -62.83
C ASN A 902 15.45 -37.52 -63.53
N GLU A 903 14.84 -36.32 -63.47
CA GLU A 903 13.53 -36.01 -64.07
C GLU A 903 13.62 -34.75 -64.94
N PRO A 904 14.31 -34.80 -66.10
CA PRO A 904 14.57 -33.63 -66.92
C PRO A 904 13.30 -33.01 -67.51
N THR A 905 12.22 -33.78 -67.70
CA THR A 905 10.94 -33.29 -68.24
C THR A 905 10.13 -32.42 -67.28
N LEU A 906 10.58 -32.25 -66.03
CA LEU A 906 9.92 -31.41 -65.02
C LEU A 906 9.89 -29.93 -65.40
N LEU A 907 10.95 -29.46 -66.06
CA LEU A 907 11.07 -28.10 -66.60
C LEU A 907 11.28 -28.20 -68.11
N ASP A 908 10.71 -27.26 -68.87
CA ASP A 908 11.01 -27.17 -70.29
C ASP A 908 12.51 -26.89 -70.52
N ALA A 909 13.02 -27.28 -71.69
CA ALA A 909 14.44 -27.20 -71.98
C ALA A 909 15.01 -25.77 -71.86
N SER A 910 14.21 -24.74 -72.17
CA SER A 910 14.67 -23.35 -72.13
C SER A 910 14.80 -22.83 -70.70
N THR A 911 13.82 -23.10 -69.84
CA THR A 911 13.82 -22.73 -68.42
C THR A 911 14.92 -23.47 -67.66
N ARG A 912 15.11 -24.77 -67.94
CA ARG A 912 16.16 -25.58 -67.33
C ARG A 912 17.57 -25.07 -67.68
N ILE A 913 17.81 -24.72 -68.94
CA ILE A 913 19.09 -24.15 -69.40
C ILE A 913 19.31 -22.77 -68.78
N TRP A 914 18.28 -21.92 -68.74
CA TRP A 914 18.37 -20.59 -68.14
C TRP A 914 18.74 -20.66 -66.66
N TRP A 915 18.05 -21.50 -65.89
CA TRP A 915 18.34 -21.73 -64.47
C TRP A 915 19.77 -22.25 -64.27
N ALA A 916 20.17 -23.30 -65.00
CA ALA A 916 21.51 -23.89 -64.86
C ALA A 916 22.63 -22.87 -65.19
N ARG A 917 22.43 -22.01 -66.19
CA ARG A 917 23.36 -20.90 -66.51
C ARG A 917 23.41 -19.85 -65.41
N GLY A 918 22.27 -19.50 -64.81
CA GLY A 918 22.18 -18.54 -63.71
C GLY A 918 22.99 -18.92 -62.49
N HIS A 919 23.06 -20.22 -62.16
CA HIS A 919 23.80 -20.74 -61.01
C HIS A 919 25.26 -21.14 -61.31
N LEU A 920 25.64 -21.25 -62.59
CA LEU A 920 26.95 -21.78 -63.02
C LEU A 920 28.13 -21.01 -62.41
N SER A 921 28.06 -19.68 -62.39
CA SER A 921 29.12 -18.79 -61.88
C SER A 921 29.42 -18.94 -60.39
N LYS A 922 28.50 -19.55 -59.62
CA LYS A 922 28.58 -19.70 -58.15
C LYS A 922 28.56 -21.17 -57.70
N SER A 923 28.62 -22.12 -58.64
CA SER A 923 28.32 -23.54 -58.41
C SER A 923 29.49 -24.41 -57.92
N GLY A 924 30.74 -23.93 -58.00
CA GLY A 924 31.92 -24.64 -57.51
C GLY A 924 32.00 -26.09 -58.01
N VAL A 925 31.97 -27.04 -57.06
CA VAL A 925 32.03 -28.49 -57.30
C VAL A 925 30.86 -29.05 -58.12
N HIS A 926 29.75 -28.33 -58.23
CA HIS A 926 28.55 -28.74 -58.97
C HIS A 926 28.53 -28.25 -60.44
N SER A 927 29.55 -27.50 -60.87
CA SER A 927 29.65 -26.94 -62.23
C SER A 927 29.54 -27.99 -63.34
N ARG A 928 30.17 -29.16 -63.17
CA ARG A 928 30.10 -30.27 -64.14
C ARG A 928 28.68 -30.81 -64.31
N GLN A 929 27.95 -31.00 -63.22
CA GLN A 929 26.57 -31.49 -63.22
C GLN A 929 25.60 -30.47 -63.83
N LEU A 930 25.83 -29.17 -63.60
CA LEU A 930 25.06 -28.11 -64.26
C LEU A 930 25.32 -28.05 -65.77
N PHE A 931 26.56 -28.31 -66.23
CA PHE A 931 26.85 -28.46 -67.66
C PHE A 931 26.12 -29.65 -68.28
N GLU A 932 26.05 -30.78 -67.57
CA GLU A 932 25.28 -31.96 -68.02
C GLU A 932 23.79 -31.64 -68.18
N ILE A 933 23.19 -30.84 -67.28
CA ILE A 933 21.82 -30.34 -67.40
C ILE A 933 21.62 -29.45 -68.65
N ILE A 934 22.64 -28.66 -69.02
CA ILE A 934 22.62 -27.80 -70.21
C ILE A 934 22.75 -28.62 -71.51
N THR A 935 23.50 -29.72 -71.50
CA THR A 935 23.78 -30.54 -72.70
C THR A 935 22.82 -31.71 -72.91
N ASN A 936 22.16 -32.22 -71.86
CA ASN A 936 21.17 -33.29 -71.96
C ASN A 936 19.83 -32.75 -72.50
N LEU A 937 19.66 -32.80 -73.81
CA LEU A 937 18.37 -32.64 -74.49
C LEU A 937 17.68 -34.02 -74.56
N PRO A 938 16.39 -34.17 -74.21
CA PRO A 938 15.62 -35.34 -74.62
C PRO A 938 15.58 -35.35 -76.16
N SER A 939 16.03 -36.43 -76.78
CA SER A 939 15.78 -36.65 -78.21
C SER A 939 14.27 -36.75 -78.43
N GLU A 940 13.69 -35.84 -79.21
CA GLU A 940 12.33 -35.99 -79.71
C GLU A 940 12.19 -37.36 -80.39
N ALA A 941 11.35 -38.23 -79.83
CA ALA A 941 10.93 -39.45 -80.49
C ALA A 941 9.81 -39.09 -81.49
N SER A 942 10.06 -39.46 -82.74
CA SER A 942 9.16 -39.50 -83.90
C SER A 942 7.81 -40.16 -83.65
#